data_AF-A0A7C6J5V9-F1
#
_entry.id   AF-A0A7C6J5V9-F1
#
_cell.length_a   1.000
_cell.length_b   1.000
_cell.length_c   1.000
_cell.angle_alpha   90.00
_cell.angle_beta   90.00
_cell.angle_gamma   90.00
#
_symmetry.space_group_name_H-M   'P 1'
#
loop_
_entity.id
_entity.type
_entity.pdbx_description
1 polymer ?
#
loop_
_entity_poly.entity_id
_entity_poly.type
_entity_poly.pdbx_seq_one_letter_code
_entity_poly.pdbx_strand_id
1 'polypeptide(L)'
;MMNLNKILNKVLSVVLSLIVLIIPVMLPVSAVTYPDGIDQKTVEETIPKFDAILSVLLKDRDIKSAVYSAIHTDATVNSLFSGIYGLMVENADALRIMGVDISPKALSEAFKSYNIVSIKVASCSSLDEVLRISDSFVWGVNDRLSFNQAVYTILSPFYDILYMVLCSGTIEINDVISLTGGNGYQDVIVPILKILKAPDIISQDEYSRNAKLAKRSIINNLLNMIWRATDNILNEPVNNLCEILPALSAYLKNNELSSAINTLLAPLTINIGSLVSFNISGILKKVVDLENNTDLTALLNNIDLSSLSGDINLKLPQLSIDELAACAEKQGDTYIVKKGDAFLVILDFAIETLRLNQREIVKIAGEDFAKILEKLLQKSNQEIIALLFKILTGLNTSRIQTVTYSYPAHTPIPAPVIQGLTDENYQKVLDEIDPLFEQIIQENDPTATLESTVKSAVYSNSVVRTLTNELYKILSDESIASILPMLGITPSYWYPYFVDGDASGFRNALIYILKPYTPLLKFLLKEDSLDIMGILIGGSNGYDTVIIPLLENLTCSSESIKVYGDYGKSDDAVITDIIDPIIALIDEIAVSPIKVASAKLPHIIYFLNSGILSVMIENLLYPISSLINELELDDVINIKDQIKNDEFNIDVNALIKDSGLTDSLGIELPDIDVNNLAGYGTAISKQSKMTGQPTYTFIDGDSKAVVASILKILAQMMTSEDSMNKMMELMSGGEGGNEMFSSFGGNISSQFEGMSEDEMVVWLYNLFFKEKPKAEVTEKDAFIPTIIFEEPKQSPVKYIAITVAIIVFIIGFILLLKRLGYLERD
;
A
#
# COMPACT_ATOMS: atom_id res chain seq x y z
N MET A 1 -11.81 -11.40 8.31
CA MET A 1 -11.15 -10.24 7.62
C MET A 1 -9.62 -10.06 7.81
N MET A 2 -9.00 -10.37 8.97
CA MET A 2 -7.61 -9.97 9.37
C MET A 2 -6.42 -10.47 8.51
N ASN A 3 -6.63 -11.28 7.48
CA ASN A 3 -5.55 -11.92 6.70
C ASN A 3 -5.49 -11.48 5.25
N LEU A 4 -6.56 -10.92 4.67
CA LEU A 4 -6.52 -10.45 3.28
C LEU A 4 -5.54 -9.28 3.11
N ASN A 5 -5.44 -8.42 4.12
CA ASN A 5 -4.49 -7.32 4.16
C ASN A 5 -3.06 -7.84 4.35
N LYS A 6 -2.84 -8.81 5.27
CA LYS A 6 -1.57 -9.52 5.35
C LYS A 6 -1.18 -10.15 4.01
N ILE A 7 -2.13 -10.70 3.28
CA ILE A 7 -1.97 -11.30 1.95
C ILE A 7 -1.56 -10.25 0.91
N LEU A 8 -2.31 -9.16 0.76
CA LEU A 8 -2.02 -8.11 -0.21
C LEU A 8 -0.68 -7.42 0.12
N ASN A 9 -0.44 -7.15 1.40
CA ASN A 9 0.83 -6.60 1.89
C ASN A 9 2.01 -7.54 1.67
N LYS A 10 1.83 -8.85 1.78
CA LYS A 10 2.88 -9.83 1.46
C LYS A 10 3.09 -10.00 -0.03
N VAL A 11 2.04 -10.00 -0.87
CA VAL A 11 2.20 -10.03 -2.34
C VAL A 11 2.93 -8.77 -2.80
N LEU A 12 2.50 -7.61 -2.32
CA LEU A 12 3.09 -6.33 -2.69
C LEU A 12 4.50 -6.17 -2.10
N SER A 13 4.73 -6.57 -0.85
CA SER A 13 6.08 -6.61 -0.28
C SER A 13 6.97 -7.69 -0.88
N VAL A 14 6.43 -8.74 -1.51
CA VAL A 14 7.20 -9.72 -2.29
C VAL A 14 7.62 -9.14 -3.62
N VAL A 15 6.69 -8.54 -4.37
CA VAL A 15 7.01 -7.80 -5.61
C VAL A 15 8.04 -6.70 -5.33
N LEU A 16 7.86 -5.96 -4.23
CA LEU A 16 8.78 -4.90 -3.81
C LEU A 16 10.11 -5.48 -3.30
N SER A 17 10.14 -6.50 -2.44
CA SER A 17 11.40 -7.10 -1.93
C SER A 17 12.22 -7.80 -3.01
N LEU A 18 11.58 -8.39 -4.02
CA LEU A 18 12.25 -8.89 -5.22
C LEU A 18 13.04 -7.77 -5.94
N ILE A 19 12.61 -6.51 -5.80
CA ILE A 19 13.26 -5.34 -6.39
C ILE A 19 14.22 -4.66 -5.40
N VAL A 20 14.01 -4.77 -4.07
CA VAL A 20 14.98 -4.30 -3.04
C VAL A 20 16.30 -5.06 -3.14
N LEU A 21 16.24 -6.37 -3.41
CA LEU A 21 17.38 -7.28 -3.28
C LEU A 21 18.33 -7.30 -4.50
N ILE A 22 18.20 -6.33 -5.42
CA ILE A 22 18.96 -6.27 -6.67
C ILE A 22 20.18 -5.33 -6.53
N ILE A 23 21.29 -5.86 -5.97
CA ILE A 23 22.65 -5.34 -6.19
C ILE A 23 23.45 -6.47 -6.87
N PRO A 24 23.88 -6.35 -8.15
CA PRO A 24 24.23 -7.54 -8.96
C PRO A 24 25.71 -7.74 -9.35
N VAL A 25 26.23 -9.00 -9.28
CA VAL A 25 27.53 -9.50 -9.80
C VAL A 25 27.55 -11.05 -10.10
N MET A 26 26.92 -11.48 -11.21
CA MET A 26 26.57 -12.80 -11.90
C MET A 26 27.18 -14.23 -11.63
N LEU A 27 26.77 -15.19 -12.49
CA LEU A 27 27.15 -16.59 -12.87
C LEU A 27 26.49 -16.86 -14.28
N PRO A 28 26.63 -18.02 -14.99
CA PRO A 28 26.61 -18.10 -16.46
C PRO A 28 25.58 -19.09 -17.07
N VAL A 29 25.44 -19.30 -18.40
CA VAL A 29 26.37 -19.17 -19.55
C VAL A 29 25.60 -18.87 -20.88
N SER A 30 26.33 -18.42 -21.92
CA SER A 30 25.96 -18.49 -23.36
C SER A 30 24.93 -17.47 -23.88
N ALA A 31 24.46 -17.62 -25.13
CA ALA A 31 23.63 -16.61 -25.79
C ALA A 31 22.33 -16.36 -25.02
N VAL A 32 22.12 -15.11 -24.59
CA VAL A 32 20.99 -14.74 -23.73
C VAL A 32 19.67 -15.10 -24.39
N THR A 33 18.89 -15.91 -23.69
CA THR A 33 17.58 -16.38 -24.14
C THR A 33 16.50 -15.58 -23.42
N TYR A 34 15.62 -14.97 -24.20
CA TYR A 34 14.46 -14.23 -23.69
C TYR A 34 13.35 -15.22 -23.31
N PRO A 35 12.61 -15.00 -22.19
CA PRO A 35 11.49 -15.85 -21.83
C PRO A 35 10.32 -15.72 -22.82
N ASP A 36 9.48 -16.76 -22.90
CA ASP A 36 8.35 -16.81 -23.83
C ASP A 36 7.42 -15.59 -23.69
N GLY A 37 7.18 -14.90 -24.82
CA GLY A 37 6.31 -13.73 -24.88
C GLY A 37 6.98 -12.39 -24.54
N ILE A 38 8.26 -12.37 -24.19
CA ILE A 38 9.02 -11.15 -23.88
C ILE A 38 10.06 -10.92 -24.99
N ASP A 39 10.11 -9.72 -25.56
CA ASP A 39 11.11 -9.33 -26.56
C ASP A 39 12.13 -8.32 -26.00
N GLN A 40 13.24 -8.12 -26.72
CA GLN A 40 14.30 -7.18 -26.34
C GLN A 40 13.76 -5.78 -26.03
N LYS A 41 12.78 -5.32 -26.81
CA LYS A 41 12.18 -4.00 -26.63
C LYS A 41 11.45 -3.89 -25.30
N THR A 42 10.65 -4.90 -24.96
CA THR A 42 9.94 -5.01 -23.68
C THR A 42 10.92 -5.03 -22.50
N VAL A 43 12.05 -5.73 -22.65
CA VAL A 43 13.12 -5.75 -21.65
C VAL A 43 13.71 -4.35 -21.44
N GLU A 44 14.08 -3.67 -22.51
CA GLU A 44 14.69 -2.33 -22.45
C GLU A 44 13.73 -1.24 -21.93
N GLU A 45 12.43 -1.29 -22.27
CA GLU A 45 11.40 -0.38 -21.74
C GLU A 45 11.11 -0.57 -20.24
N THR A 46 11.57 -1.67 -19.64
CA THR A 46 11.34 -2.00 -18.21
C THR A 46 12.54 -1.59 -17.33
N ILE A 47 13.74 -1.46 -17.86
CA ILE A 47 14.95 -1.08 -17.10
C ILE A 47 14.73 0.21 -16.25
N PRO A 48 14.15 1.31 -16.78
CA PRO A 48 13.89 2.51 -15.98
C PRO A 48 12.85 2.32 -14.87
N LYS A 49 11.94 1.33 -15.02
CA LYS A 49 10.96 1.00 -13.97
C LYS A 49 11.63 0.33 -12.78
N PHE A 50 12.64 -0.51 -13.02
CA PHE A 50 13.44 -1.09 -11.94
C PHE A 50 14.17 -0.01 -11.13
N ASP A 51 14.84 0.94 -11.80
CA ASP A 51 15.49 2.07 -11.11
C ASP A 51 14.48 2.92 -10.32
N ALA A 52 13.30 3.20 -10.89
CA ALA A 52 12.23 3.92 -10.20
C ALA A 52 11.77 3.20 -8.92
N ILE A 53 11.48 1.90 -9.00
CA ILE A 53 11.00 1.13 -7.85
C ILE A 53 12.11 0.97 -6.79
N LEU A 54 13.36 0.72 -7.21
CA LEU A 54 14.53 0.69 -6.33
C LEU A 54 14.70 2.01 -5.56
N SER A 55 14.47 3.17 -6.21
CA SER A 55 14.55 4.48 -5.56
C SER A 55 13.48 4.70 -4.47
N VAL A 56 12.27 4.15 -4.65
CA VAL A 56 11.19 4.22 -3.64
C VAL A 56 11.50 3.28 -2.47
N LEU A 57 12.01 2.09 -2.78
CA LEU A 57 12.35 1.06 -1.82
C LEU A 57 13.52 1.43 -0.90
N LEU A 58 14.49 2.16 -1.44
CA LEU A 58 15.68 2.59 -0.73
C LEU A 58 15.58 4.06 -0.28
N LYS A 59 14.38 4.63 -0.25
CA LYS A 59 14.12 6.00 0.19
C LYS A 59 14.59 6.31 1.61
N ASP A 60 14.55 5.32 2.50
CA ASP A 60 15.07 5.42 3.89
C ASP A 60 16.51 4.85 4.03
N ARG A 61 17.16 4.51 2.91
CA ARG A 61 18.47 3.86 2.82
C ARG A 61 19.35 4.62 1.82
N ASP A 62 20.15 5.56 2.29
CA ASP A 62 21.08 6.29 1.41
C ASP A 62 22.21 5.38 0.89
N ILE A 63 21.95 4.67 -0.22
CA ILE A 63 22.89 3.81 -0.95
C ILE A 63 24.17 4.57 -1.24
N LYS A 64 24.04 5.84 -1.58
CA LYS A 64 25.14 6.70 -1.99
C LYS A 64 26.03 7.03 -0.80
N SER A 65 25.46 7.36 0.37
CA SER A 65 26.20 7.45 1.62
C SER A 65 26.86 6.13 1.99
N ALA A 66 26.17 4.99 1.87
CA ALA A 66 26.70 3.69 2.27
C ALA A 66 27.86 3.23 1.37
N VAL A 67 27.72 3.31 0.05
CA VAL A 67 28.80 3.06 -0.93
C VAL A 67 29.99 4.01 -0.70
N TYR A 68 29.74 5.30 -0.46
CA TYR A 68 30.83 6.23 -0.14
C TYR A 68 31.46 6.00 1.23
N SER A 69 30.74 5.46 2.20
CA SER A 69 31.31 5.09 3.51
C SER A 69 32.21 3.85 3.42
N ALA A 70 31.92 2.91 2.52
CA ALA A 70 32.79 1.77 2.23
C ALA A 70 34.05 2.17 1.44
N ILE A 71 33.92 3.12 0.50
CA ILE A 71 35.05 3.56 -0.36
C ILE A 71 35.96 4.56 0.39
N HIS A 72 35.40 5.58 1.03
CA HIS A 72 36.17 6.65 1.67
C HIS A 72 36.65 6.25 3.07
N THR A 73 37.58 5.31 3.13
CA THR A 73 38.21 4.86 4.37
C THR A 73 39.74 4.96 4.31
N ASP A 74 40.37 5.04 5.48
CA ASP A 74 41.82 4.92 5.61
C ASP A 74 42.32 3.56 5.06
N ALA A 75 41.54 2.48 5.19
CA ALA A 75 41.91 1.16 4.67
C ALA A 75 42.00 1.13 3.13
N THR A 76 41.07 1.78 2.42
CA THR A 76 41.13 1.93 0.96
C THR A 76 42.38 2.72 0.54
N VAL A 77 42.70 3.79 1.28
CA VAL A 77 43.86 4.65 1.01
C VAL A 77 45.18 3.95 1.32
N ASN A 78 45.24 3.13 2.37
CA ASN A 78 46.39 2.28 2.69
C ASN A 78 46.61 1.21 1.61
N SER A 79 45.54 0.57 1.15
CA SER A 79 45.57 -0.39 0.03
C SER A 79 46.11 0.26 -1.25
N LEU A 80 45.66 1.49 -1.56
CA LEU A 80 46.13 2.26 -2.71
C LEU A 80 47.62 2.63 -2.57
N PHE A 81 48.03 3.12 -1.39
CA PHE A 81 49.43 3.42 -1.09
C PHE A 81 50.32 2.19 -1.34
N SER A 82 49.96 1.05 -0.76
CA SER A 82 50.75 -0.18 -0.88
C SER A 82 50.73 -0.77 -2.28
N GLY A 83 49.61 -0.68 -3.00
CA GLY A 83 49.51 -1.07 -4.41
C GLY A 83 50.46 -0.26 -5.30
N ILE A 84 50.48 1.07 -5.15
CA ILE A 84 51.34 1.98 -5.92
C ILE A 84 52.81 1.81 -5.51
N TYR A 85 53.15 2.06 -4.25
CA TYR A 85 54.55 2.07 -3.81
C TYR A 85 55.18 0.68 -3.88
N GLY A 86 54.41 -0.39 -3.68
CA GLY A 86 54.86 -1.77 -3.89
C GLY A 86 55.22 -2.10 -5.34
N LEU A 87 54.64 -1.42 -6.34
CA LEU A 87 55.05 -1.50 -7.75
C LEU A 87 56.30 -0.65 -8.07
N MET A 88 56.59 0.34 -7.22
CA MET A 88 57.69 1.29 -7.44
C MET A 88 59.00 0.87 -6.74
N VAL A 89 58.99 -0.12 -5.84
CA VAL A 89 60.19 -0.61 -5.13
C VAL A 89 61.32 -0.99 -6.09
N GLU A 90 61.03 -1.83 -7.09
CA GLU A 90 62.02 -2.26 -8.10
C GLU A 90 62.49 -1.11 -9.01
N ASN A 91 61.74 0.00 -9.04
CA ASN A 91 61.97 1.15 -9.90
C ASN A 91 62.57 2.35 -9.14
N ALA A 92 62.88 2.22 -7.84
CA ALA A 92 63.29 3.33 -6.98
C ALA A 92 64.52 4.11 -7.50
N ASP A 93 65.53 3.42 -8.02
CA ASP A 93 66.72 4.07 -8.59
C ASP A 93 66.42 4.80 -9.91
N ALA A 94 65.60 4.20 -10.78
CA ALA A 94 65.17 4.83 -12.04
C ALA A 94 64.31 6.07 -11.77
N LEU A 95 63.38 5.99 -10.82
CA LEU A 95 62.56 7.11 -10.34
C LEU A 95 63.43 8.25 -9.81
N ARG A 96 64.43 7.94 -8.96
CA ARG A 96 65.35 8.94 -8.41
C ARG A 96 66.14 9.68 -9.49
N ILE A 97 66.56 8.98 -10.56
CA ILE A 97 67.24 9.62 -11.70
C ILE A 97 66.28 10.52 -12.50
N MET A 98 65.00 10.18 -12.55
CA MET A 98 63.92 11.02 -13.11
C MET A 98 63.41 12.11 -12.12
N GLY A 99 64.12 12.34 -11.01
CA GLY A 99 63.79 13.39 -10.03
C GLY A 99 62.77 13.02 -8.96
N VAL A 100 62.34 11.75 -8.88
CA VAL A 100 61.33 11.26 -7.92
C VAL A 100 61.99 10.44 -6.80
N ASP A 101 62.15 11.06 -5.63
CA ASP A 101 62.67 10.40 -4.43
C ASP A 101 61.51 9.79 -3.59
N ILE A 102 61.51 8.46 -3.47
CA ILE A 102 60.54 7.68 -2.67
C ILE A 102 61.16 7.10 -1.40
N SER A 103 62.30 7.62 -0.94
CA SER A 103 62.89 7.25 0.35
C SER A 103 61.99 7.64 1.53
N PRO A 104 62.06 6.96 2.69
CA PRO A 104 61.26 7.31 3.87
C PRO A 104 61.41 8.78 4.29
N LYS A 105 62.60 9.37 4.11
CA LYS A 105 62.84 10.80 4.36
C LYS A 105 62.04 11.71 3.40
N ALA A 106 62.05 11.42 2.10
CA ALA A 106 61.32 12.21 1.11
C ALA A 106 59.80 12.05 1.28
N LEU A 107 59.32 10.82 1.51
CA LEU A 107 57.91 10.54 1.74
C LEU A 107 57.39 11.17 3.04
N SER A 108 58.19 11.19 4.11
CA SER A 108 57.82 11.88 5.35
C SER A 108 57.56 13.39 5.14
N GLU A 109 58.41 14.08 4.37
CA GLU A 109 58.20 15.50 4.04
C GLU A 109 57.04 15.70 3.04
N ALA A 110 56.86 14.81 2.06
CA ALA A 110 55.72 14.84 1.15
C ALA A 110 54.37 14.67 1.88
N PHE A 111 54.33 13.84 2.92
CA PHE A 111 53.12 13.52 3.68
C PHE A 111 52.93 14.38 4.94
N LYS A 112 53.67 15.49 5.07
CA LYS A 112 53.69 16.37 6.26
C LYS A 112 52.33 16.94 6.68
N SER A 113 51.37 17.04 5.76
CA SER A 113 49.97 17.37 6.08
C SER A 113 49.28 16.30 6.94
N TYR A 114 49.72 15.04 6.87
CA TYR A 114 49.26 13.91 7.65
C TYR A 114 50.30 13.55 8.71
N ASN A 115 50.42 14.37 9.74
CA ASN A 115 51.47 14.28 10.77
C ASN A 115 51.67 12.86 11.35
N ILE A 116 50.59 12.10 11.57
CA ILE A 116 50.67 10.71 12.09
C ILE A 116 51.39 9.80 11.09
N VAL A 117 51.03 9.88 9.80
CA VAL A 117 51.66 9.09 8.73
C VAL A 117 53.10 9.55 8.50
N SER A 118 53.33 10.87 8.41
CA SER A 118 54.65 11.47 8.23
C SER A 118 55.65 11.03 9.32
N ILE A 119 55.23 10.97 10.58
CA ILE A 119 56.06 10.47 11.70
C ILE A 119 56.32 8.97 11.60
N LYS A 120 55.30 8.16 11.27
CA LYS A 120 55.49 6.71 11.06
C LYS A 120 56.49 6.44 9.94
N VAL A 121 56.33 7.09 8.80
CA VAL A 121 57.23 6.98 7.64
C VAL A 121 58.65 7.45 7.99
N ALA A 122 58.80 8.54 8.75
CA ALA A 122 60.12 9.01 9.21
C ALA A 122 60.88 8.01 10.09
N SER A 123 60.17 7.11 10.78
CA SER A 123 60.78 6.09 11.64
C SER A 123 61.34 4.88 10.89
N CYS A 124 60.96 4.70 9.62
CA CYS A 124 61.37 3.58 8.79
C CYS A 124 62.76 3.80 8.15
N SER A 125 63.54 2.73 8.08
CA SER A 125 64.86 2.70 7.45
C SER A 125 64.82 2.46 5.93
N SER A 126 63.72 1.91 5.41
CA SER A 126 63.58 1.49 4.00
C SER A 126 62.12 1.57 3.53
N LEU A 127 61.91 1.59 2.20
CA LEU A 127 60.55 1.58 1.63
C LEU A 127 59.81 0.26 1.92
N ASP A 128 60.51 -0.87 1.97
CA ASP A 128 59.91 -2.16 2.37
C ASP A 128 59.36 -2.14 3.80
N GLU A 129 60.04 -1.43 4.71
CA GLU A 129 59.57 -1.24 6.09
C GLU A 129 58.35 -0.32 6.14
N VAL A 130 58.32 0.75 5.35
CA VAL A 130 57.15 1.63 5.17
C VAL A 130 55.95 0.83 4.66
N LEU A 131 56.14 -0.03 3.66
CA LEU A 131 55.10 -0.88 3.10
C LEU A 131 54.56 -1.90 4.12
N ARG A 132 55.41 -2.48 4.97
CA ARG A 132 54.97 -3.42 6.02
C ARG A 132 54.10 -2.82 7.11
N ILE A 133 54.19 -1.51 7.35
CA ILE A 133 53.40 -0.82 8.39
C ILE A 133 52.23 0.01 7.83
N SER A 134 52.10 0.04 6.50
CA SER A 134 51.14 0.85 5.74
C SER A 134 49.68 0.66 6.15
N ASP A 135 49.26 -0.57 6.43
CA ASP A 135 47.90 -0.90 6.88
C ASP A 135 47.51 -0.17 8.18
N SER A 136 48.50 0.26 8.96
CA SER A 136 48.31 1.03 10.20
C SER A 136 48.28 2.55 9.99
N PHE A 137 48.41 3.05 8.76
CA PHE A 137 48.38 4.49 8.51
C PHE A 137 46.97 5.04 8.73
N VAL A 138 46.94 6.23 9.34
CA VAL A 138 45.70 6.94 9.70
C VAL A 138 45.75 8.27 8.97
N TRP A 139 44.99 8.36 7.88
CA TRP A 139 44.87 9.57 7.06
C TRP A 139 43.69 10.43 7.53
N GLY A 140 42.74 9.86 8.30
CA GLY A 140 41.55 10.58 8.76
C GLY A 140 40.50 10.73 7.66
N VAL A 141 40.40 9.73 6.78
CA VAL A 141 39.49 9.72 5.64
C VAL A 141 38.12 9.19 6.06
N ASN A 142 37.09 10.00 5.80
CA ASN A 142 35.69 9.71 6.11
C ASN A 142 34.70 10.27 5.07
N ASP A 143 35.18 11.02 4.07
CA ASP A 143 34.37 11.64 3.03
C ASP A 143 35.15 11.78 1.72
N ARG A 144 34.47 12.23 0.65
CA ARG A 144 35.06 12.42 -0.68
C ARG A 144 36.21 13.43 -0.67
N LEU A 145 36.14 14.44 0.19
CA LEU A 145 37.13 15.51 0.24
C LEU A 145 38.43 14.99 0.86
N SER A 146 38.37 14.46 2.07
CA SER A 146 39.48 13.83 2.80
C SER A 146 40.12 12.69 2.00
N PHE A 147 39.32 11.85 1.32
CA PHE A 147 39.84 10.82 0.42
C PHE A 147 40.66 11.42 -0.74
N ASN A 148 40.09 12.39 -1.47
CA ASN A 148 40.81 13.09 -2.55
C ASN A 148 42.10 13.74 -2.03
N GLN A 149 42.10 14.26 -0.80
CA GLN A 149 43.28 14.85 -0.17
C GLN A 149 44.37 13.83 0.12
N ALA A 150 44.02 12.64 0.59
CA ALA A 150 45.00 11.58 0.84
C ALA A 150 45.58 11.06 -0.49
N VAL A 151 44.73 10.79 -1.49
CA VAL A 151 45.17 10.30 -2.80
C VAL A 151 46.09 11.29 -3.52
N TYR A 152 45.77 12.59 -3.54
CA TYR A 152 46.68 13.56 -4.17
C TYR A 152 48.01 13.67 -3.42
N THR A 153 48.03 13.38 -2.11
CA THR A 153 49.24 13.47 -1.28
C THR A 153 50.15 12.26 -1.51
N ILE A 154 49.58 11.05 -1.53
CA ILE A 154 50.23 9.79 -1.92
C ILE A 154 50.91 9.91 -3.29
N LEU A 155 50.24 10.53 -4.26
CA LEU A 155 50.72 10.69 -5.63
C LEU A 155 51.61 11.92 -5.86
N SER A 156 51.76 12.81 -4.87
CA SER A 156 52.49 14.07 -5.03
C SER A 156 53.96 13.94 -5.46
N PRO A 157 54.75 12.91 -5.05
CA PRO A 157 56.11 12.74 -5.55
C PRO A 157 56.18 12.44 -7.06
N PHE A 158 55.11 11.89 -7.64
CA PHE A 158 55.08 11.46 -9.04
C PHE A 158 54.55 12.53 -10.00
N TYR A 159 54.19 13.73 -9.54
CA TYR A 159 53.47 14.71 -10.37
C TYR A 159 54.18 15.09 -11.67
N ASP A 160 55.51 15.15 -11.71
CA ASP A 160 56.24 15.49 -12.94
C ASP A 160 56.25 14.32 -13.94
N ILE A 161 56.32 13.06 -13.46
CA ILE A 161 56.13 11.86 -14.29
C ILE A 161 54.69 11.79 -14.81
N LEU A 162 53.70 12.02 -13.95
CA LEU A 162 52.28 12.06 -14.34
C LEU A 162 52.01 13.17 -15.36
N TYR A 163 52.63 14.34 -15.20
CA TYR A 163 52.54 15.44 -16.16
C TYR A 163 53.20 15.07 -17.50
N MET A 164 54.35 14.40 -17.48
CA MET A 164 54.99 13.87 -18.69
C MET A 164 54.07 12.89 -19.44
N VAL A 165 53.59 11.84 -18.77
CA VAL A 165 52.85 10.74 -19.46
C VAL A 165 51.40 11.05 -19.78
N LEU A 166 50.74 11.98 -19.06
CA LEU A 166 49.33 12.33 -19.29
C LEU A 166 49.14 13.62 -20.11
N CYS A 167 50.09 14.56 -20.05
CA CYS A 167 49.91 15.91 -20.58
C CYS A 167 50.90 16.29 -21.71
N SER A 168 51.64 15.31 -22.27
CA SER A 168 52.82 15.54 -23.10
C SER A 168 53.82 16.52 -22.47
N GLY A 169 54.01 16.40 -21.16
CA GLY A 169 55.04 17.14 -20.43
C GLY A 169 56.45 16.64 -20.76
N THR A 170 57.45 17.38 -20.26
CA THR A 170 58.86 17.08 -20.44
C THR A 170 59.57 17.01 -19.08
N ILE A 171 60.42 16.00 -18.89
CA ILE A 171 61.34 15.86 -17.75
C ILE A 171 62.77 16.03 -18.28
N GLU A 172 63.54 16.91 -17.63
CA GLU A 172 64.98 17.05 -17.88
C GLU A 172 65.76 16.23 -16.84
N ILE A 173 66.57 15.28 -17.31
CA ILE A 173 67.46 14.46 -16.48
C ILE A 173 68.86 15.09 -16.51
N ASN A 174 69.28 15.63 -15.36
CA ASN A 174 70.60 16.24 -15.12
C ASN A 174 71.00 17.32 -16.15
N ASP A 175 70.04 18.04 -16.74
CA ASP A 175 70.24 19.03 -17.82
C ASP A 175 70.91 18.47 -19.11
N VAL A 176 70.96 17.13 -19.28
CA VAL A 176 71.60 16.46 -20.44
C VAL A 176 70.59 15.70 -21.31
N ILE A 177 69.50 15.17 -20.73
CA ILE A 177 68.53 14.34 -21.46
C ILE A 177 67.11 14.85 -21.21
N SER A 178 66.44 15.24 -22.28
CA SER A 178 65.04 15.66 -22.29
C SER A 178 64.14 14.48 -22.66
N LEU A 179 63.30 14.03 -21.73
CA LEU A 179 62.25 13.02 -21.96
C LEU A 179 60.90 13.73 -22.13
N THR A 180 60.30 13.62 -23.31
CA THR A 180 58.93 14.13 -23.57
C THR A 180 57.95 12.97 -23.68
N GLY A 181 56.83 13.05 -22.98
CA GLY A 181 55.80 12.01 -22.97
C GLY A 181 54.68 12.20 -24.00
N GLY A 182 53.72 11.28 -23.97
CA GLY A 182 52.55 11.28 -24.87
C GLY A 182 51.30 11.94 -24.28
N ASN A 183 50.23 11.96 -25.07
CA ASN A 183 48.91 12.43 -24.66
C ASN A 183 48.14 11.33 -23.90
N GLY A 184 48.75 10.71 -22.88
CA GLY A 184 48.15 9.57 -22.19
C GLY A 184 46.79 9.87 -21.55
N TYR A 185 46.45 11.13 -21.27
CA TYR A 185 45.09 11.48 -20.90
C TYR A 185 44.11 11.23 -22.06
N GLN A 186 44.36 11.79 -23.25
CA GLN A 186 43.51 11.62 -24.43
C GLN A 186 43.50 10.18 -24.97
N ASP A 187 44.65 9.51 -24.96
CA ASP A 187 44.86 8.26 -25.69
C ASP A 187 44.57 7.02 -24.82
N VAL A 188 44.65 7.15 -23.48
CA VAL A 188 44.47 6.04 -22.53
C VAL A 188 43.35 6.31 -21.51
N ILE A 189 43.29 7.50 -20.90
CA ILE A 189 42.31 7.77 -19.84
C ILE A 189 40.92 8.10 -20.39
N VAL A 190 40.82 8.90 -21.45
CA VAL A 190 39.52 9.27 -22.06
C VAL A 190 38.73 8.05 -22.56
N PRO A 191 39.32 7.04 -23.23
CA PRO A 191 38.62 5.78 -23.55
C PRO A 191 38.02 5.08 -22.33
N ILE A 192 38.78 4.97 -21.22
CA ILE A 192 38.29 4.36 -19.97
C ILE A 192 37.15 5.18 -19.37
N LEU A 193 37.25 6.52 -19.34
CA LEU A 193 36.19 7.41 -18.85
C LEU A 193 34.90 7.30 -19.70
N LYS A 194 35.01 7.08 -21.02
CA LYS A 194 33.86 6.81 -21.89
C LYS A 194 33.18 5.46 -21.59
N ILE A 195 33.96 4.42 -21.30
CA ILE A 195 33.44 3.10 -20.88
C ILE A 195 32.67 3.23 -19.55
N LEU A 196 33.22 3.99 -18.59
CA LEU A 196 32.58 4.29 -17.31
C LEU A 196 31.43 5.30 -17.40
N LYS A 197 31.06 5.78 -18.59
CA LYS A 197 30.00 6.78 -18.82
C LYS A 197 30.17 8.05 -17.97
N ALA A 198 31.43 8.46 -17.74
CA ALA A 198 31.72 9.68 -16.99
C ALA A 198 31.18 10.92 -17.71
N PRO A 199 30.36 11.76 -17.08
CA PRO A 199 29.91 13.01 -17.67
C PRO A 199 31.02 14.06 -17.63
N ASP A 200 30.91 15.07 -18.50
CA ASP A 200 31.80 16.24 -18.54
C ASP A 200 33.31 15.93 -18.71
N ILE A 201 33.65 14.93 -19.54
CA ILE A 201 35.04 14.62 -19.89
C ILE A 201 35.67 15.85 -20.58
N ILE A 202 36.66 16.46 -19.93
CA ILE A 202 37.35 17.65 -20.45
C ILE A 202 38.32 17.32 -21.57
N SER A 203 38.68 18.32 -22.38
CA SER A 203 39.66 18.15 -23.48
C SER A 203 41.09 18.00 -22.96
N GLN A 204 41.97 17.37 -23.77
CA GLN A 204 43.42 17.31 -23.49
C GLN A 204 44.03 18.69 -23.22
N ASP A 205 43.66 19.71 -24.01
CA ASP A 205 44.15 21.07 -23.84
C ASP A 205 43.74 21.68 -22.49
N GLU A 206 42.51 21.42 -22.04
CA GLU A 206 42.02 21.88 -20.75
C GLU A 206 42.66 21.11 -19.59
N TYR A 207 42.79 19.79 -19.71
CA TYR A 207 43.47 18.95 -18.74
C TYR A 207 44.93 19.38 -18.54
N SER A 208 45.69 19.51 -19.63
CA SER A 208 47.08 20.00 -19.62
C SER A 208 47.21 21.44 -19.11
N ARG A 209 46.24 22.33 -19.41
CA ARG A 209 46.20 23.70 -18.87
C ARG A 209 46.00 23.71 -17.35
N ASN A 210 45.05 22.92 -16.85
CA ASN A 210 44.76 22.82 -15.42
C ASN A 210 45.95 22.23 -14.64
N ALA A 211 46.65 21.26 -15.23
CA ALA A 211 47.88 20.68 -14.70
C ALA A 211 49.03 21.69 -14.60
N LYS A 212 49.24 22.53 -15.63
CA LYS A 212 50.23 23.62 -15.61
C LYS A 212 49.94 24.67 -14.53
N LEU A 213 48.67 24.99 -14.27
CA LEU A 213 48.27 25.96 -13.26
C LEU A 213 48.44 25.44 -11.83
N ALA A 214 48.19 24.15 -11.58
CA ALA A 214 48.50 23.49 -10.32
C ALA A 214 48.70 21.98 -10.52
N LYS A 215 49.86 21.44 -10.12
CA LYS A 215 50.18 20.01 -10.30
C LYS A 215 49.12 19.06 -9.71
N ARG A 216 48.52 19.41 -8.57
CA ARG A 216 47.41 18.64 -7.94
C ARG A 216 46.18 18.47 -8.84
N SER A 217 45.97 19.36 -9.82
CA SER A 217 44.85 19.30 -10.76
C SER A 217 44.90 18.05 -11.65
N ILE A 218 46.09 17.49 -11.90
CA ILE A 218 46.27 16.23 -12.63
C ILE A 218 45.39 15.13 -12.00
N ILE A 219 45.57 14.90 -10.70
CA ILE A 219 44.83 13.87 -9.96
C ILE A 219 43.42 14.33 -9.60
N ASN A 220 43.23 15.57 -9.16
CA ASN A 220 41.92 16.09 -8.77
C ASN A 220 40.90 16.03 -9.94
N ASN A 221 41.32 16.34 -11.18
CA ASN A 221 40.40 16.28 -12.31
C ASN A 221 39.98 14.83 -12.62
N LEU A 222 40.91 13.88 -12.57
CA LEU A 222 40.61 12.46 -12.76
C LEU A 222 39.65 11.93 -11.70
N LEU A 223 39.95 12.16 -10.42
CA LEU A 223 39.09 11.74 -9.31
C LEU A 223 37.70 12.35 -9.44
N ASN A 224 37.58 13.63 -9.80
CA ASN A 224 36.26 14.26 -9.97
C ASN A 224 35.46 13.69 -11.14
N MET A 225 36.09 13.33 -12.27
CA MET A 225 35.39 12.63 -13.37
C MET A 225 34.96 11.22 -12.96
N ILE A 226 35.80 10.48 -12.23
CA ILE A 226 35.47 9.17 -11.67
C ILE A 226 34.29 9.29 -10.69
N TRP A 227 34.33 10.26 -9.77
CA TRP A 227 33.22 10.46 -8.82
C TRP A 227 31.92 10.87 -9.49
N ARG A 228 31.96 11.63 -10.59
CA ARG A 228 30.75 11.90 -11.39
C ARG A 228 30.23 10.65 -12.09
N ALA A 229 31.10 9.76 -12.57
CA ALA A 229 30.68 8.44 -13.07
C ALA A 229 30.03 7.60 -11.97
N THR A 230 30.63 7.55 -10.77
CA THR A 230 30.05 6.88 -9.60
C THR A 230 28.72 7.51 -9.17
N ASP A 231 28.63 8.85 -9.15
CA ASP A 231 27.38 9.57 -8.86
C ASP A 231 26.30 9.23 -9.89
N ASN A 232 26.64 9.12 -11.18
CA ASN A 232 25.72 8.73 -12.25
C ASN A 232 25.21 7.28 -12.06
N ILE A 233 26.13 6.33 -11.81
CA ILE A 233 25.77 4.95 -11.47
C ILE A 233 24.83 4.91 -10.26
N LEU A 234 25.12 5.64 -9.18
CA LEU A 234 24.31 5.58 -7.96
C LEU A 234 22.94 6.26 -8.08
N ASN A 235 22.69 7.04 -9.12
CA ASN A 235 21.38 7.66 -9.38
C ASN A 235 20.44 6.74 -10.18
N GLU A 236 20.98 6.01 -11.16
CA GLU A 236 20.26 5.01 -11.98
C GLU A 236 21.12 3.73 -12.08
N PRO A 237 21.22 2.94 -11.00
CA PRO A 237 22.17 1.82 -10.92
C PRO A 237 21.87 0.70 -11.91
N VAL A 238 20.61 0.36 -12.16
CA VAL A 238 20.26 -0.72 -13.09
C VAL A 238 20.62 -0.29 -14.51
N ASN A 239 20.11 0.86 -14.97
CA ASN A 239 20.39 1.40 -16.30
C ASN A 239 21.90 1.57 -16.57
N ASN A 240 22.66 2.16 -15.65
CA ASN A 240 24.09 2.40 -15.85
C ASN A 240 24.94 1.12 -15.74
N LEU A 241 24.62 0.18 -14.84
CA LEU A 241 25.33 -1.11 -14.79
C LEU A 241 25.09 -1.94 -16.05
N CYS A 242 23.87 -1.91 -16.62
CA CYS A 242 23.55 -2.50 -17.92
C CYS A 242 24.37 -1.91 -19.09
N GLU A 243 24.93 -0.70 -18.98
CA GLU A 243 25.83 -0.12 -19.98
C GLU A 243 27.31 -0.36 -19.66
N ILE A 244 27.72 -0.15 -18.41
CA ILE A 244 29.13 -0.06 -18.03
C ILE A 244 29.74 -1.46 -17.88
N LEU A 245 29.02 -2.40 -17.24
CA LEU A 245 29.55 -3.74 -17.00
C LEU A 245 29.87 -4.48 -18.31
N PRO A 246 28.99 -4.52 -19.34
CA PRO A 246 29.32 -5.16 -20.62
C PRO A 246 30.52 -4.54 -21.33
N ALA A 247 30.57 -3.21 -21.39
CA ALA A 247 31.65 -2.48 -22.06
C ALA A 247 33.00 -2.67 -21.36
N LEU A 248 33.01 -2.65 -20.02
CA LEU A 248 34.21 -2.89 -19.22
C LEU A 248 34.69 -4.34 -19.34
N SER A 249 33.78 -5.31 -19.28
CA SER A 249 34.12 -6.73 -19.47
C SER A 249 34.67 -7.02 -20.87
N ALA A 250 34.10 -6.43 -21.92
CA ALA A 250 34.65 -6.55 -23.28
C ALA A 250 36.05 -5.93 -23.40
N TYR A 251 36.28 -4.79 -22.75
CA TYR A 251 37.59 -4.12 -22.72
C TYR A 251 38.67 -4.97 -22.03
N LEU A 252 38.35 -5.57 -20.87
CA LEU A 252 39.24 -6.48 -20.16
C LEU A 252 39.51 -7.76 -20.96
N LYS A 253 38.46 -8.41 -21.46
CA LYS A 253 38.54 -9.65 -22.26
C LYS A 253 39.38 -9.50 -23.54
N ASN A 254 39.36 -8.32 -24.15
CA ASN A 254 40.15 -8.00 -25.33
C ASN A 254 41.62 -7.64 -25.02
N ASN A 255 42.05 -7.67 -23.75
CA ASN A 255 43.37 -7.26 -23.26
C ASN A 255 43.70 -5.77 -23.53
N GLU A 256 42.66 -4.92 -23.57
CA GLU A 256 42.82 -3.51 -23.93
C GLU A 256 43.36 -2.67 -22.76
N LEU A 257 43.20 -3.12 -21.51
CA LEU A 257 43.81 -2.45 -20.35
C LEU A 257 45.33 -2.64 -20.36
N SER A 258 45.85 -3.84 -20.66
CA SER A 258 47.29 -4.07 -20.85
C SER A 258 47.85 -3.23 -21.99
N SER A 259 47.14 -3.15 -23.12
CA SER A 259 47.54 -2.32 -24.26
C SER A 259 47.60 -0.82 -23.90
N ALA A 260 46.60 -0.34 -23.16
CA ALA A 260 46.52 1.04 -22.72
C ALA A 260 47.59 1.39 -21.66
N ILE A 261 47.82 0.53 -20.67
CA ILE A 261 48.89 0.73 -19.67
C ILE A 261 50.28 0.67 -20.32
N ASN A 262 50.51 -0.25 -21.26
CA ASN A 262 51.76 -0.29 -22.03
C ASN A 262 51.98 1.01 -22.83
N THR A 263 50.92 1.54 -23.46
CA THR A 263 50.95 2.82 -24.19
C THR A 263 51.26 3.99 -23.26
N LEU A 264 50.62 4.05 -22.09
CA LEU A 264 50.83 5.10 -21.08
C LEU A 264 52.26 5.12 -20.53
N LEU A 265 52.84 3.94 -20.29
CA LEU A 265 54.17 3.79 -19.70
C LEU A 265 55.30 3.75 -20.74
N ALA A 266 54.99 3.68 -22.05
CA ALA A 266 56.00 3.61 -23.12
C ALA A 266 57.10 4.69 -23.04
N PRO A 267 56.84 5.97 -22.68
CA PRO A 267 57.90 6.97 -22.51
C PRO A 267 58.95 6.62 -21.44
N LEU A 268 58.59 5.80 -20.43
CA LEU A 268 59.50 5.35 -19.36
C LEU A 268 60.38 4.17 -19.79
N THR A 269 60.08 3.52 -20.92
CA THR A 269 60.81 2.34 -21.41
C THR A 269 62.06 2.69 -22.24
N ILE A 270 62.29 3.97 -22.52
CA ILE A 270 63.42 4.42 -23.35
C ILE A 270 64.72 4.13 -22.59
N ASN A 271 65.45 3.10 -23.05
CA ASN A 271 66.72 2.70 -22.44
C ASN A 271 67.85 3.64 -22.85
N ILE A 272 68.04 4.72 -22.08
CA ILE A 272 69.07 5.73 -22.34
C ILE A 272 70.43 5.21 -21.85
N GLY A 273 71.09 4.39 -22.67
CA GLY A 273 72.51 4.09 -22.55
C GLY A 273 72.95 3.59 -21.16
N SER A 274 72.19 2.68 -20.55
CA SER A 274 72.39 2.14 -19.18
C SER A 274 72.20 3.12 -18.00
N LEU A 275 71.74 4.36 -18.25
CA LEU A 275 71.48 5.35 -17.18
C LEU A 275 70.11 5.15 -16.50
N VAL A 276 69.07 4.76 -17.24
CA VAL A 276 67.72 4.52 -16.72
C VAL A 276 67.19 3.21 -17.28
N SER A 277 66.67 2.36 -16.40
CA SER A 277 66.03 1.08 -16.74
C SER A 277 64.78 0.92 -15.89
N PHE A 278 63.63 1.35 -16.40
CA PHE A 278 62.35 1.21 -15.69
C PHE A 278 61.72 -0.16 -16.01
N ASN A 279 61.52 -0.99 -14.99
CA ASN A 279 60.84 -2.28 -15.12
C ASN A 279 59.32 -2.09 -15.17
N ILE A 280 58.76 -1.97 -16.38
CA ILE A 280 57.30 -2.01 -16.58
C ILE A 280 56.73 -3.43 -16.54
N SER A 281 57.54 -4.48 -16.67
CA SER A 281 57.07 -5.87 -16.76
C SER A 281 56.37 -6.34 -15.48
N GLY A 282 56.81 -5.88 -14.32
CA GLY A 282 56.14 -6.13 -13.03
C GLY A 282 54.76 -5.46 -12.92
N ILE A 283 54.61 -4.27 -13.54
CA ILE A 283 53.33 -3.54 -13.60
C ILE A 283 52.40 -4.24 -14.59
N LEU A 284 52.86 -4.51 -15.82
CA LEU A 284 52.09 -5.21 -16.84
C LEU A 284 51.64 -6.59 -16.36
N LYS A 285 52.48 -7.33 -15.63
CA LYS A 285 52.06 -8.61 -15.05
C LYS A 285 50.83 -8.45 -14.15
N LYS A 286 50.79 -7.48 -13.23
CA LYS A 286 49.60 -7.26 -12.39
C LYS A 286 48.36 -6.87 -13.19
N VAL A 287 48.52 -6.15 -14.31
CA VAL A 287 47.41 -5.80 -15.20
C VAL A 287 46.89 -7.04 -15.95
N VAL A 288 47.79 -7.87 -16.45
CA VAL A 288 47.46 -9.18 -17.08
C VAL A 288 46.83 -10.13 -16.06
N ASP A 289 47.29 -10.15 -14.81
CA ASP A 289 46.69 -10.94 -13.73
C ASP A 289 45.24 -10.46 -13.41
N LEU A 290 44.94 -9.16 -13.60
CA LEU A 290 43.58 -8.61 -13.48
C LEU A 290 42.70 -8.92 -14.70
N GLU A 291 43.21 -8.80 -15.92
CA GLU A 291 42.47 -9.13 -17.15
C GLU A 291 42.14 -10.62 -17.26
N ASN A 292 43.05 -11.50 -16.79
CA ASN A 292 42.80 -12.95 -16.72
C ASN A 292 41.96 -13.37 -15.51
N ASN A 293 41.61 -12.46 -14.59
CA ASN A 293 40.72 -12.81 -13.49
C ASN A 293 39.27 -12.86 -13.98
N THR A 294 38.85 -14.03 -14.46
CA THR A 294 37.48 -14.29 -14.92
C THR A 294 36.43 -14.34 -13.82
N ASP A 295 36.84 -14.25 -12.54
CA ASP A 295 35.96 -14.19 -11.37
C ASP A 295 35.92 -12.75 -10.82
N LEU A 296 34.96 -11.98 -11.30
CA LEU A 296 34.69 -10.64 -10.78
C LEU A 296 34.20 -10.69 -9.32
N THR A 297 33.55 -11.78 -8.88
CA THR A 297 33.04 -11.91 -7.51
C THR A 297 34.16 -12.02 -6.48
N ALA A 298 35.30 -12.62 -6.86
CA ALA A 298 36.52 -12.57 -6.04
C ALA A 298 36.98 -11.13 -5.74
N LEU A 299 36.63 -10.13 -6.57
CA LEU A 299 36.91 -8.72 -6.31
C LEU A 299 35.88 -8.08 -5.36
N LEU A 300 34.59 -8.38 -5.50
CA LEU A 300 33.56 -7.79 -4.62
C LEU A 300 33.44 -8.44 -3.25
N ASN A 301 33.91 -9.68 -3.08
CA ASN A 301 34.11 -10.26 -1.75
C ASN A 301 35.15 -9.47 -0.91
N ASN A 302 35.92 -8.55 -1.52
CA ASN A 302 36.80 -7.61 -0.80
C ASN A 302 36.14 -6.26 -0.50
N ILE A 303 34.89 -6.02 -0.94
CA ILE A 303 34.11 -4.83 -0.59
C ILE A 303 33.31 -5.14 0.66
N ASP A 304 33.52 -4.34 1.72
CA ASP A 304 32.73 -4.48 2.95
C ASP A 304 31.32 -3.93 2.77
N LEU A 305 30.41 -4.82 2.37
CA LEU A 305 28.99 -4.53 2.18
C LEU A 305 28.18 -4.57 3.50
N SER A 306 28.79 -4.84 4.66
CA SER A 306 28.06 -4.90 5.94
C SER A 306 27.37 -3.57 6.31
N SER A 307 27.93 -2.46 5.85
CA SER A 307 27.32 -1.11 5.94
C SER A 307 26.03 -0.94 5.15
N LEU A 308 25.82 -1.74 4.09
CA LEU A 308 24.63 -1.75 3.23
C LEU A 308 23.61 -2.81 3.67
N SER A 309 24.09 -3.98 4.09
CA SER A 309 23.26 -5.16 4.41
C SER A 309 22.96 -5.34 5.90
N GLY A 310 23.64 -4.62 6.80
CA GLY A 310 23.65 -4.90 8.23
C GLY A 310 24.50 -6.15 8.53
N ASP A 311 24.19 -6.87 9.61
CA ASP A 311 24.88 -8.13 9.98
C ASP A 311 24.65 -9.29 8.98
N ILE A 312 24.02 -9.05 7.81
CA ILE A 312 23.86 -10.03 6.75
C ILE A 312 25.18 -10.21 6.01
N ASN A 313 25.82 -11.37 6.19
CA ASN A 313 26.90 -11.82 5.34
C ASN A 313 26.33 -12.47 4.06
N LEU A 314 26.20 -11.68 2.99
CA LEU A 314 25.70 -12.14 1.69
C LEU A 314 26.75 -12.96 0.94
N LYS A 315 26.34 -14.14 0.47
CA LYS A 315 27.10 -14.99 -0.46
C LYS A 315 26.76 -14.62 -1.89
N LEU A 316 27.75 -14.25 -2.67
CA LEU A 316 27.59 -13.90 -4.07
C LEU A 316 27.91 -15.11 -4.98
N PRO A 317 27.08 -15.42 -5.99
CA PRO A 317 27.50 -16.16 -7.18
C PRO A 317 28.75 -15.55 -7.87
N GLN A 318 29.50 -16.33 -8.66
CA GLN A 318 30.73 -15.96 -9.41
C GLN A 318 30.50 -15.34 -10.80
N LEU A 319 30.76 -14.04 -10.98
CA LEU A 319 30.50 -13.32 -12.24
C LEU A 319 31.47 -13.63 -13.36
N SER A 320 30.88 -14.13 -14.45
CA SER A 320 31.48 -14.24 -15.77
C SER A 320 31.72 -12.88 -16.43
N ILE A 321 33.00 -12.53 -16.59
CA ILE A 321 33.41 -11.50 -17.57
C ILE A 321 32.94 -11.87 -18.98
N ASP A 322 32.81 -13.17 -19.30
CA ASP A 322 32.56 -13.64 -20.66
C ASP A 322 31.14 -13.36 -21.16
N GLU A 323 30.08 -13.47 -20.34
CA GLU A 323 28.72 -13.10 -20.76
C GLU A 323 28.53 -11.59 -20.85
N LEU A 324 29.02 -10.84 -19.86
CA LEU A 324 28.99 -9.38 -19.91
C LEU A 324 29.68 -8.87 -21.18
N ALA A 325 30.87 -9.39 -21.48
CA ALA A 325 31.57 -9.06 -22.72
C ALA A 325 30.78 -9.46 -23.98
N ALA A 326 30.03 -10.57 -23.96
CA ALA A 326 29.18 -10.98 -25.08
C ALA A 326 27.96 -10.06 -25.31
N CYS A 327 27.55 -9.29 -24.29
CA CYS A 327 26.52 -8.26 -24.40
C CYS A 327 27.04 -6.94 -25.02
N ALA A 328 28.33 -6.85 -25.39
CA ALA A 328 28.93 -5.65 -25.97
C ALA A 328 29.71 -5.94 -27.28
N GLU A 329 29.54 -5.06 -28.27
CA GLU A 329 30.22 -5.13 -29.56
C GLU A 329 31.08 -3.89 -29.78
N LYS A 330 32.34 -4.07 -30.18
CA LYS A 330 33.28 -2.95 -30.38
C LYS A 330 32.99 -2.21 -31.68
N GLN A 331 32.78 -0.90 -31.59
CA GLN A 331 32.64 0.02 -32.72
C GLN A 331 33.62 1.19 -32.55
N GLY A 332 34.72 1.17 -33.30
CA GLY A 332 35.81 2.15 -33.16
C GLY A 332 36.42 2.11 -31.75
N ASP A 333 36.53 3.28 -31.12
CA ASP A 333 37.05 3.45 -29.76
C ASP A 333 35.95 3.33 -28.67
N THR A 334 34.82 2.69 -29.00
CA THR A 334 33.65 2.57 -28.12
C THR A 334 33.01 1.18 -28.22
N TYR A 335 32.14 0.85 -27.27
CA TYR A 335 31.31 -0.36 -27.32
C TYR A 335 29.84 0.01 -27.46
N ILE A 336 29.15 -0.65 -28.39
CA ILE A 336 27.69 -0.70 -28.43
C ILE A 336 27.27 -1.82 -27.48
N VAL A 337 26.29 -1.55 -26.61
CA VAL A 337 25.85 -2.50 -25.59
C VAL A 337 24.41 -2.91 -25.84
N LYS A 338 24.16 -4.23 -25.83
CA LYS A 338 22.82 -4.83 -25.86
C LYS A 338 22.25 -4.79 -24.46
N LYS A 339 21.55 -3.69 -24.12
CA LYS A 339 21.02 -3.45 -22.77
C LYS A 339 20.10 -4.56 -22.31
N GLY A 340 19.20 -5.05 -23.18
CA GLY A 340 18.30 -6.15 -22.86
C GLY A 340 19.04 -7.41 -22.43
N ASP A 341 20.04 -7.83 -23.22
CA ASP A 341 20.86 -9.00 -22.93
C ASP A 341 21.57 -8.83 -21.58
N ALA A 342 22.26 -7.69 -21.39
CA ALA A 342 23.00 -7.38 -20.16
C ALA A 342 22.09 -7.35 -18.91
N PHE A 343 20.87 -6.84 -19.05
CA PHE A 343 19.90 -6.79 -17.96
C PHE A 343 19.42 -8.18 -17.54
N LEU A 344 19.23 -9.10 -18.50
CA LEU A 344 18.85 -10.47 -18.19
C LEU A 344 19.96 -11.20 -17.41
N VAL A 345 21.23 -11.05 -17.78
CA VAL A 345 22.33 -11.66 -16.99
C VAL A 345 22.44 -11.01 -15.59
N ILE A 346 22.14 -9.71 -15.46
CA ILE A 346 22.02 -9.00 -14.17
C ILE A 346 20.89 -9.58 -13.31
N LEU A 347 19.72 -9.89 -13.90
CA LEU A 347 18.60 -10.49 -13.18
C LEU A 347 18.87 -11.94 -12.77
N ASP A 348 19.46 -12.76 -13.66
CA ASP A 348 19.88 -14.13 -13.36
C ASP A 348 20.77 -14.16 -12.11
N PHE A 349 21.73 -13.24 -12.01
CA PHE A 349 22.52 -13.10 -10.79
C PHE A 349 21.69 -12.85 -9.54
N ALA A 350 20.79 -11.85 -9.61
CA ALA A 350 20.05 -11.40 -8.45
C ALA A 350 19.21 -12.56 -7.91
N ILE A 351 18.63 -13.35 -8.82
CA ILE A 351 17.90 -14.59 -8.50
C ILE A 351 18.80 -15.64 -7.86
N GLU A 352 20.00 -15.91 -8.38
CA GLU A 352 20.93 -16.86 -7.71
C GLU A 352 21.43 -16.34 -6.36
N THR A 353 21.60 -15.03 -6.19
CA THR A 353 21.95 -14.40 -4.92
C THR A 353 20.83 -14.55 -3.90
N LEU A 354 19.58 -14.38 -4.33
CA LEU A 354 18.40 -14.68 -3.51
C LEU A 354 18.39 -16.15 -3.07
N ARG A 355 18.68 -17.10 -3.98
CA ARG A 355 18.77 -18.53 -3.62
C ARG A 355 19.88 -18.84 -2.63
N LEU A 356 21.10 -18.33 -2.86
CA LEU A 356 22.24 -18.58 -1.95
C LEU A 356 22.04 -17.99 -0.54
N ASN A 357 21.25 -16.92 -0.42
CA ASN A 357 21.04 -16.18 0.83
C ASN A 357 19.65 -16.33 1.44
N GLN A 358 18.81 -17.22 0.89
CA GLN A 358 17.41 -17.40 1.28
C GLN A 358 17.20 -17.43 2.81
N ARG A 359 18.04 -18.16 3.55
CA ARG A 359 17.93 -18.26 5.02
C ARG A 359 18.16 -16.94 5.75
N GLU A 360 19.09 -16.11 5.27
CA GLU A 360 19.38 -14.82 5.90
C GLU A 360 18.31 -13.78 5.54
N ILE A 361 17.83 -13.80 4.29
CA ILE A 361 16.69 -12.98 3.84
C ILE A 361 15.43 -13.31 4.65
N VAL A 362 15.14 -14.59 4.88
CA VAL A 362 13.99 -15.06 5.67
C VAL A 362 14.02 -14.56 7.13
N LYS A 363 15.20 -14.48 7.76
CA LYS A 363 15.30 -13.95 9.15
C LYS A 363 14.84 -12.51 9.26
N ILE A 364 14.92 -11.74 8.18
CA ILE A 364 14.64 -10.29 8.16
C ILE A 364 13.23 -10.01 7.63
N ALA A 365 12.78 -10.77 6.64
CA ALA A 365 11.46 -10.59 6.03
C ALA A 365 10.33 -11.35 6.76
N GLY A 366 10.67 -12.31 7.64
CA GLY A 366 9.72 -13.03 8.50
C GLY A 366 9.12 -14.32 7.91
N GLU A 367 8.55 -15.17 8.77
CA GLU A 367 8.05 -16.52 8.42
C GLU A 367 7.00 -16.53 7.31
N ASP A 368 6.19 -15.48 7.23
CA ASP A 368 5.12 -15.34 6.25
C ASP A 368 5.66 -15.03 4.85
N PHE A 369 6.72 -14.23 4.76
CA PHE A 369 7.45 -13.97 3.52
C PHE A 369 8.22 -15.22 3.08
N ALA A 370 8.75 -15.99 4.04
CA ALA A 370 9.53 -17.20 3.78
C ALA A 370 8.78 -18.18 2.87
N LYS A 371 7.49 -18.42 3.12
CA LYS A 371 6.66 -19.34 2.31
C LYS A 371 6.52 -18.88 0.85
N ILE A 372 6.38 -17.57 0.63
CA ILE A 372 6.24 -17.01 -0.72
C ILE A 372 7.58 -17.02 -1.44
N LEU A 373 8.67 -16.63 -0.75
CA LEU A 373 10.02 -16.71 -1.28
C LEU A 373 10.41 -18.17 -1.60
N GLU A 374 10.05 -19.13 -0.74
CA GLU A 374 10.24 -20.56 -0.98
C GLU A 374 9.49 -21.05 -2.23
N LYS A 375 8.22 -20.66 -2.45
CA LYS A 375 7.48 -21.04 -3.67
C LYS A 375 8.06 -20.36 -4.92
N LEU A 376 8.46 -19.10 -4.84
CA LEU A 376 9.07 -18.38 -5.95
C LEU A 376 10.45 -18.94 -6.34
N LEU A 377 11.33 -19.19 -5.37
CA LEU A 377 12.69 -19.68 -5.64
C LEU A 377 12.75 -21.16 -6.07
N GLN A 378 11.65 -21.90 -5.96
CA GLN A 378 11.48 -23.24 -6.56
C GLN A 378 11.33 -23.17 -8.10
N LYS A 379 10.89 -22.04 -8.66
CA LYS A 379 10.83 -21.81 -10.10
C LYS A 379 12.23 -21.64 -10.70
N SER A 380 12.38 -21.94 -11.98
CA SER A 380 13.59 -21.61 -12.74
C SER A 380 13.74 -20.09 -12.90
N ASN A 381 14.95 -19.61 -13.22
CA ASN A 381 15.19 -18.17 -13.38
C ASN A 381 14.33 -17.59 -14.51
N GLN A 382 14.19 -18.33 -15.61
CA GLN A 382 13.38 -17.91 -16.76
C GLN A 382 11.90 -17.72 -16.38
N GLU A 383 11.35 -18.59 -15.52
CA GLU A 383 9.99 -18.42 -14.98
C GLU A 383 9.89 -17.23 -14.02
N ILE A 384 10.88 -17.00 -13.15
CA ILE A 384 10.91 -15.86 -12.23
C ILE A 384 11.04 -14.54 -13.00
N ILE A 385 11.93 -14.49 -14.00
CA ILE A 385 12.12 -13.36 -14.90
C ILE A 385 10.83 -13.09 -15.68
N ALA A 386 10.21 -14.12 -16.27
CA ALA A 386 8.93 -13.98 -16.95
C ALA A 386 7.86 -13.38 -16.02
N LEU A 387 7.79 -13.82 -14.76
CA LEU A 387 6.86 -13.29 -13.77
C LEU A 387 7.15 -11.83 -13.41
N LEU A 388 8.42 -11.46 -13.20
CA LEU A 388 8.85 -10.08 -12.94
C LEU A 388 8.46 -9.15 -14.10
N PHE A 389 8.72 -9.55 -15.33
CA PHE A 389 8.31 -8.76 -16.50
C PHE A 389 6.80 -8.63 -16.60
N LYS A 390 6.06 -9.73 -16.42
CA LYS A 390 4.60 -9.74 -16.40
C LYS A 390 4.00 -8.77 -15.36
N ILE A 391 4.62 -8.66 -14.19
CA ILE A 391 4.29 -7.64 -13.19
C ILE A 391 4.56 -6.24 -13.75
N LEU A 392 5.78 -5.97 -14.21
CA LEU A 392 6.26 -4.62 -14.53
C LEU A 392 5.71 -4.06 -15.85
N THR A 393 5.27 -4.92 -16.77
CA THR A 393 4.54 -4.51 -17.99
C THR A 393 3.05 -4.26 -17.74
N GLY A 394 2.55 -4.67 -16.57
CA GLY A 394 1.16 -4.50 -16.14
C GLY A 394 0.40 -5.83 -16.11
N LEU A 395 -0.31 -6.06 -15.01
CA LEU A 395 -1.06 -7.30 -14.79
C LEU A 395 -2.49 -7.15 -15.29
N ASN A 396 -2.81 -7.90 -16.35
CA ASN A 396 -4.15 -7.92 -16.93
C ASN A 396 -5.11 -8.82 -16.12
N THR A 397 -5.46 -8.33 -14.94
CA THR A 397 -6.52 -8.86 -14.07
C THR A 397 -7.91 -8.39 -14.48
N SER A 398 -8.02 -7.49 -15.47
CA SER A 398 -9.28 -6.98 -16.03
C SER A 398 -10.03 -8.06 -16.82
N ARG A 399 -10.88 -8.81 -16.11
CA ARG A 399 -11.84 -9.74 -16.72
C ARG A 399 -13.25 -9.33 -16.33
N ILE A 400 -14.14 -9.28 -17.32
CA ILE A 400 -15.58 -9.14 -17.09
C ILE A 400 -16.05 -10.42 -16.38
N GLN A 401 -16.28 -10.34 -15.07
CA GLN A 401 -16.73 -11.47 -14.28
C GLN A 401 -18.24 -11.66 -14.51
N THR A 402 -18.63 -12.66 -15.31
CA THR A 402 -20.04 -13.04 -15.43
C THR A 402 -20.49 -13.80 -14.18
N VAL A 403 -21.12 -13.09 -13.25
CA VAL A 403 -21.65 -13.64 -12.00
C VAL A 403 -23.08 -14.14 -12.20
N THR A 404 -23.41 -15.29 -11.63
CA THR A 404 -24.80 -15.76 -11.49
C THR A 404 -25.11 -15.98 -10.01
N TYR A 405 -26.13 -15.30 -9.50
CA TYR A 405 -26.57 -15.46 -8.12
C TYR A 405 -27.55 -16.62 -7.97
N SER A 406 -27.24 -17.54 -7.05
CA SER A 406 -28.13 -18.64 -6.67
C SER A 406 -28.88 -18.28 -5.40
N TYR A 407 -30.14 -17.90 -5.53
CA TYR A 407 -31.03 -17.60 -4.41
C TYR A 407 -31.57 -18.89 -3.77
N PRO A 408 -31.62 -19.01 -2.43
CA PRO A 408 -32.21 -20.17 -1.76
C PRO A 408 -33.72 -20.24 -2.00
N ALA A 409 -34.29 -21.44 -1.93
CA ALA A 409 -35.73 -21.62 -2.10
C ALA A 409 -36.50 -20.87 -0.99
N HIS A 410 -37.33 -19.90 -1.38
CA HIS A 410 -38.26 -19.24 -0.46
C HIS A 410 -39.29 -20.24 0.05
N THR A 411 -39.53 -20.24 1.36
CA THR A 411 -40.58 -21.04 1.99
C THR A 411 -41.61 -20.07 2.57
N PRO A 412 -42.75 -19.84 1.90
CA PRO A 412 -43.78 -18.94 2.40
C PRO A 412 -44.32 -19.41 3.75
N ILE A 413 -44.40 -18.48 4.71
CA ILE A 413 -44.97 -18.72 6.02
C ILE A 413 -46.31 -17.97 6.09
N PRO A 414 -47.42 -18.63 6.47
CA PRO A 414 -48.72 -17.98 6.53
C PRO A 414 -48.73 -16.88 7.60
N ALA A 415 -49.51 -15.83 7.35
CA ALA A 415 -49.74 -14.76 8.31
C ALA A 415 -50.23 -15.33 9.66
N PRO A 416 -49.78 -14.78 10.81
CA PRO A 416 -50.31 -15.17 12.11
C PRO A 416 -51.83 -14.97 12.17
N VAL A 417 -52.56 -16.04 12.44
CA VAL A 417 -54.00 -15.98 12.68
C VAL A 417 -54.21 -15.56 14.13
N ILE A 418 -54.89 -14.43 14.33
CA ILE A 418 -55.22 -13.89 15.67
C ILE A 418 -56.73 -13.86 15.82
N GLN A 419 -57.25 -14.62 16.78
CA GLN A 419 -58.70 -14.81 16.90
C GLN A 419 -59.39 -13.52 17.36
N GLY A 420 -60.07 -12.84 16.43
CA GLY A 420 -60.80 -11.59 16.68
C GLY A 420 -60.35 -10.40 15.84
N LEU A 421 -59.25 -10.54 15.09
CA LEU A 421 -58.82 -9.59 14.06
C LEU A 421 -59.04 -10.13 12.66
N THR A 422 -59.19 -9.22 11.70
CA THR A 422 -59.41 -9.49 10.27
C THR A 422 -58.44 -8.66 9.42
N ASP A 423 -58.36 -8.98 8.12
CA ASP A 423 -57.62 -8.18 7.12
C ASP A 423 -57.92 -6.68 7.16
N GLU A 424 -59.17 -6.28 7.39
CA GLU A 424 -59.56 -4.88 7.53
C GLU A 424 -58.95 -4.23 8.78
N ASN A 425 -58.77 -5.01 9.86
CA ASN A 425 -58.15 -4.52 11.08
C ASN A 425 -56.64 -4.31 10.89
N TYR A 426 -55.93 -5.24 10.26
CA TYR A 426 -54.51 -5.06 9.96
C TYR A 426 -54.26 -3.94 8.95
N GLN A 427 -55.14 -3.80 7.94
CA GLN A 427 -55.08 -2.67 7.01
C GLN A 427 -55.29 -1.34 7.75
N LYS A 428 -56.23 -1.29 8.70
CA LYS A 428 -56.44 -0.12 9.54
C LYS A 428 -55.21 0.26 10.37
N VAL A 429 -54.52 -0.73 10.97
CA VAL A 429 -53.24 -0.47 11.68
C VAL A 429 -52.22 0.14 10.72
N LEU A 430 -52.02 -0.46 9.54
CA LEU A 430 -51.06 0.03 8.53
C LEU A 430 -51.36 1.45 8.03
N ASP A 431 -52.62 1.87 8.00
CA ASP A 431 -53.04 3.20 7.52
C ASP A 431 -53.11 4.26 8.62
N GLU A 432 -53.31 3.88 9.90
CA GLU A 432 -53.44 4.82 11.01
C GLU A 432 -52.19 4.95 11.90
N ILE A 433 -51.26 3.98 11.90
CA ILE A 433 -50.13 3.95 12.86
C ILE A 433 -49.06 5.02 12.64
N ASP A 434 -48.62 5.26 11.39
CA ASP A 434 -47.64 6.33 11.12
C ASP A 434 -48.24 7.74 11.45
N PRO A 435 -49.49 8.09 11.04
CA PRO A 435 -50.17 9.30 11.51
C PRO A 435 -50.38 9.39 13.03
N LEU A 436 -50.49 8.25 13.71
CA LEU A 436 -50.65 8.20 15.16
C LEU A 436 -49.34 8.58 15.86
N PHE A 437 -48.19 8.14 15.32
CA PHE A 437 -46.85 8.47 15.80
C PHE A 437 -46.41 9.90 15.50
N GLU A 438 -46.76 10.41 14.30
CA GLU A 438 -46.69 11.83 13.97
C GLU A 438 -47.36 12.71 15.03
N GLN A 439 -48.57 12.34 15.47
CA GLN A 439 -49.33 13.14 16.45
C GLN A 439 -48.70 13.20 17.85
N ILE A 440 -48.01 12.16 18.33
CA ILE A 440 -47.36 12.26 19.65
C ILE A 440 -46.05 13.04 19.59
N ILE A 441 -45.30 12.89 18.49
CA ILE A 441 -44.08 13.68 18.28
C ILE A 441 -44.44 15.18 18.36
N GLN A 442 -45.52 15.59 17.66
CA GLN A 442 -46.06 16.94 17.69
C GLN A 442 -46.58 17.42 19.06
N GLU A 443 -46.94 16.52 19.98
CA GLU A 443 -47.33 16.89 21.35
C GLU A 443 -46.11 17.21 22.24
N ASN A 444 -44.92 16.70 21.93
CA ASN A 444 -43.68 17.00 22.65
C ASN A 444 -42.89 18.14 21.98
N ASP A 445 -42.92 18.23 20.65
CA ASP A 445 -42.41 19.36 19.84
C ASP A 445 -43.36 19.64 18.67
N PRO A 446 -44.18 20.72 18.72
CA PRO A 446 -45.13 21.08 17.66
C PRO A 446 -44.52 21.39 16.29
N THR A 447 -43.19 21.43 16.18
CA THR A 447 -42.47 21.65 14.92
C THR A 447 -41.81 20.38 14.37
N ALA A 448 -41.74 19.31 15.16
CA ALA A 448 -41.19 18.02 14.75
C ALA A 448 -42.25 17.16 14.04
N THR A 449 -41.86 16.55 12.93
CA THR A 449 -42.60 15.49 12.24
C THR A 449 -41.92 14.14 12.40
N LEU A 450 -42.65 13.03 12.19
CA LEU A 450 -42.08 11.68 12.16
C LEU A 450 -40.97 11.57 11.11
N GLU A 451 -41.19 12.15 9.93
CA GLU A 451 -40.19 12.23 8.85
C GLU A 451 -38.92 12.98 9.31
N SER A 452 -39.08 14.16 9.91
CA SER A 452 -37.94 14.95 10.39
C SER A 452 -37.19 14.27 11.54
N THR A 453 -37.90 13.50 12.37
CA THR A 453 -37.32 12.76 13.50
C THR A 453 -36.49 11.57 13.00
N VAL A 454 -37.03 10.78 12.07
CA VAL A 454 -36.30 9.67 11.42
C VAL A 454 -35.09 10.21 10.65
N LYS A 455 -35.26 11.29 9.88
CA LYS A 455 -34.14 11.93 9.17
C LYS A 455 -33.08 12.46 10.12
N SER A 456 -33.45 13.08 11.24
CA SER A 456 -32.48 13.59 12.22
C SER A 456 -31.71 12.48 12.93
N ALA A 457 -32.31 11.31 13.15
CA ALA A 457 -31.61 10.16 13.69
C ALA A 457 -30.60 9.55 12.67
N VAL A 458 -31.04 9.37 11.42
CA VAL A 458 -30.27 8.66 10.38
C VAL A 458 -29.23 9.55 9.72
N TYR A 459 -29.60 10.77 9.32
CA TYR A 459 -28.68 11.76 8.73
C TYR A 459 -28.02 12.57 9.85
N SER A 460 -27.27 11.92 10.73
CA SER A 460 -26.63 12.57 11.87
C SER A 460 -25.11 12.53 11.83
N ASN A 461 -24.49 13.52 12.46
CA ASN A 461 -23.05 13.55 12.73
C ASN A 461 -22.62 12.32 13.56
N SER A 462 -23.51 11.74 14.38
CA SER A 462 -23.24 10.50 15.12
C SER A 462 -23.03 9.30 14.19
N VAL A 463 -23.88 9.12 13.18
CA VAL A 463 -23.70 8.07 12.15
C VAL A 463 -22.37 8.26 11.42
N VAL A 464 -22.11 9.48 10.93
CA VAL A 464 -20.88 9.77 10.18
C VAL A 464 -19.63 9.50 11.01
N ARG A 465 -19.59 9.94 12.28
CA ARG A 465 -18.49 9.64 13.21
C ARG A 465 -18.33 8.14 13.44
N THR A 466 -19.41 7.41 13.62
CA THR A 466 -19.39 5.96 13.87
C THR A 466 -18.80 5.20 12.67
N LEU A 467 -19.29 5.50 11.46
CA LEU A 467 -18.77 4.91 10.21
C LEU A 467 -17.29 5.27 9.99
N THR A 468 -16.91 6.53 10.26
CA THR A 468 -15.52 7.00 10.16
C THR A 468 -14.60 6.26 11.14
N ASN A 469 -15.04 6.09 12.39
CA ASN A 469 -14.26 5.43 13.43
C ASN A 469 -14.03 3.95 13.13
N GLU A 470 -15.06 3.21 12.67
CA GLU A 470 -14.87 1.80 12.29
C GLU A 470 -14.02 1.66 11.01
N LEU A 471 -14.17 2.55 10.03
CA LEU A 471 -13.29 2.60 8.86
C LEU A 471 -11.83 2.85 9.28
N TYR A 472 -11.57 3.84 10.13
CA TYR A 472 -10.21 4.17 10.56
C TYR A 472 -9.63 3.17 11.54
N LYS A 473 -10.43 2.48 12.34
CA LYS A 473 -9.98 1.33 13.16
C LYS A 473 -9.45 0.19 12.30
N ILE A 474 -10.04 -0.04 11.12
CA ILE A 474 -9.48 -0.97 10.12
C ILE A 474 -8.19 -0.38 9.52
N LEU A 475 -8.25 0.84 8.97
CA LEU A 475 -7.15 1.44 8.20
C LEU A 475 -5.92 1.87 9.03
N SER A 476 -6.06 2.00 10.35
CA SER A 476 -4.95 2.32 11.28
C SER A 476 -4.13 1.10 11.67
N ASP A 477 -4.48 -0.11 11.20
CA ASP A 477 -3.59 -1.27 11.29
C ASP A 477 -2.26 -0.95 10.62
N GLU A 478 -1.14 -1.20 11.33
CA GLU A 478 0.21 -0.82 10.90
C GLU A 478 0.59 -1.39 9.51
N SER A 479 0.07 -2.58 9.18
CA SER A 479 0.28 -3.19 7.88
C SER A 479 -0.52 -2.50 6.78
N ILE A 480 -1.69 -1.93 7.07
CA ILE A 480 -2.47 -1.17 6.08
C ILE A 480 -1.92 0.25 5.95
N ALA A 481 -1.67 0.93 7.08
CA ALA A 481 -1.20 2.31 7.10
C ALA A 481 0.11 2.51 6.31
N SER A 482 0.99 1.51 6.27
CA SER A 482 2.23 1.52 5.50
C SER A 482 2.05 1.39 3.99
N ILE A 483 0.97 0.77 3.49
CA ILE A 483 0.71 0.65 2.05
C ILE A 483 -0.18 1.75 1.47
N LEU A 484 -1.02 2.43 2.27
CA LEU A 484 -1.91 3.48 1.74
C LEU A 484 -1.16 4.56 0.92
N PRO A 485 0.02 5.08 1.36
CA PRO A 485 0.79 6.03 0.55
C PRO A 485 1.29 5.44 -0.78
N MET A 486 1.57 4.13 -0.84
CA MET A 486 1.99 3.44 -2.06
C MET A 486 0.86 3.34 -3.09
N LEU A 487 -0.40 3.35 -2.63
CA LEU A 487 -1.60 3.38 -3.46
C LEU A 487 -2.07 4.81 -3.79
N GLY A 488 -1.27 5.83 -3.43
CA GLY A 488 -1.65 7.25 -3.57
C GLY A 488 -2.72 7.73 -2.57
N ILE A 489 -3.05 6.91 -1.56
CA ILE A 489 -4.12 7.19 -0.59
C ILE A 489 -3.55 7.92 0.62
N THR A 490 -4.14 9.08 0.94
CA THR A 490 -3.83 9.86 2.14
C THR A 490 -5.10 10.10 2.95
N PRO A 491 -5.36 9.31 4.02
CA PRO A 491 -6.54 9.45 4.86
C PRO A 491 -6.70 10.87 5.43
N SER A 492 -7.95 11.38 5.45
CA SER A 492 -8.25 12.69 6.05
C SER A 492 -8.91 12.53 7.41
N TYR A 493 -8.16 12.77 8.50
CA TYR A 493 -8.65 12.61 9.88
C TYR A 493 -9.65 13.68 10.34
N TRP A 494 -10.21 14.47 9.42
CA TRP A 494 -11.24 15.47 9.67
C TRP A 494 -12.56 15.04 9.01
N TYR A 495 -13.68 15.34 9.64
CA TYR A 495 -15.00 15.18 9.05
C TYR A 495 -15.74 16.52 9.07
N PRO A 496 -16.43 16.91 7.99
CA PRO A 496 -17.21 18.14 7.98
C PRO A 496 -18.44 17.99 8.87
N TYR A 497 -18.73 19.02 9.67
CA TYR A 497 -19.95 19.10 10.47
C TYR A 497 -21.10 19.62 9.62
N PHE A 498 -22.28 19.03 9.77
CA PHE A 498 -23.51 19.42 9.09
C PHE A 498 -24.69 19.45 10.09
N VAL A 499 -25.87 19.90 9.67
CA VAL A 499 -27.06 19.89 10.53
C VAL A 499 -27.69 18.49 10.50
N ASP A 500 -27.92 17.90 11.66
CA ASP A 500 -28.58 16.59 11.73
C ASP A 500 -29.97 16.68 11.06
N GLY A 501 -30.30 15.70 10.21
CA GLY A 501 -31.47 15.72 9.32
C GLY A 501 -31.20 16.20 7.89
N ASP A 502 -30.08 16.86 7.62
CA ASP A 502 -29.69 17.26 6.26
C ASP A 502 -29.05 16.09 5.49
N ALA A 503 -29.84 15.43 4.64
CA ALA A 503 -29.40 14.39 3.71
C ALA A 503 -28.25 14.84 2.78
N SER A 504 -28.21 16.11 2.38
CA SER A 504 -27.16 16.65 1.51
C SER A 504 -25.86 16.87 2.28
N GLY A 505 -25.94 17.39 3.51
CA GLY A 505 -24.84 17.47 4.46
C GLY A 505 -24.24 16.08 4.76
N PHE A 506 -25.10 15.11 5.07
CA PHE A 506 -24.73 13.71 5.31
C PHE A 506 -23.98 13.10 4.11
N ARG A 507 -24.54 13.22 2.89
CA ARG A 507 -23.88 12.76 1.66
C ARG A 507 -22.52 13.42 1.47
N ASN A 508 -22.45 14.75 1.60
CA ASN A 508 -21.20 15.49 1.41
C ASN A 508 -20.12 15.10 2.42
N ALA A 509 -20.51 14.76 3.65
CA ALA A 509 -19.59 14.22 4.66
C ALA A 509 -19.04 12.85 4.26
N LEU A 510 -19.89 11.93 3.79
CA LEU A 510 -19.44 10.62 3.29
C LEU A 510 -18.55 10.74 2.05
N ILE A 511 -18.85 11.64 1.10
CA ILE A 511 -17.95 11.95 -0.02
C ILE A 511 -16.59 12.38 0.53
N TYR A 512 -16.55 13.34 1.46
CA TYR A 512 -15.30 13.85 2.02
C TYR A 512 -14.43 12.73 2.66
N ILE A 513 -15.05 11.83 3.42
CA ILE A 513 -14.38 10.70 4.09
C ILE A 513 -13.87 9.68 3.08
N LEU A 514 -14.64 9.38 2.03
CA LEU A 514 -14.34 8.32 1.07
C LEU A 514 -13.46 8.77 -0.12
N LYS A 515 -13.39 10.08 -0.41
CA LYS A 515 -12.62 10.64 -1.53
C LYS A 515 -11.13 10.27 -1.57
N PRO A 516 -10.39 10.13 -0.44
CA PRO A 516 -9.02 9.61 -0.48
C PRO A 516 -8.89 8.21 -1.08
N TYR A 517 -9.95 7.40 -1.03
CA TYR A 517 -9.98 6.01 -1.49
C TYR A 517 -10.53 5.87 -2.91
N THR A 518 -10.82 6.97 -3.62
CA THR A 518 -11.29 6.95 -5.01
C THR A 518 -10.44 6.09 -5.95
N PRO A 519 -9.09 6.02 -5.87
CA PRO A 519 -8.29 5.10 -6.69
C PRO A 519 -8.66 3.62 -6.44
N LEU A 520 -8.83 3.24 -5.17
CA LEU A 520 -9.23 1.88 -4.79
C LEU A 520 -10.68 1.57 -5.20
N LEU A 521 -11.61 2.53 -5.02
CA LEU A 521 -13.00 2.36 -5.43
C LEU A 521 -13.12 2.19 -6.94
N LYS A 522 -12.38 2.97 -7.74
CA LYS A 522 -12.32 2.82 -9.20
C LYS A 522 -11.76 1.47 -9.63
N PHE A 523 -10.68 1.02 -9.00
CA PHE A 523 -10.10 -0.32 -9.22
C PHE A 523 -11.07 -1.46 -8.91
N LEU A 524 -11.81 -1.38 -7.80
CA LEU A 524 -12.74 -2.44 -7.41
C LEU A 524 -14.07 -2.40 -8.17
N LEU A 525 -14.52 -1.22 -8.62
CA LEU A 525 -15.90 -1.03 -9.09
C LEU A 525 -16.04 -0.66 -10.57
N LYS A 526 -14.98 -0.17 -11.22
CA LYS A 526 -15.08 0.51 -12.52
C LYS A 526 -14.05 0.04 -13.58
N GLU A 527 -13.44 -1.13 -13.38
CA GLU A 527 -12.41 -1.71 -14.27
C GLU A 527 -11.12 -0.87 -14.45
N ASP A 528 -11.03 0.32 -13.86
CA ASP A 528 -9.85 1.19 -13.88
C ASP A 528 -8.63 0.48 -13.27
N SER A 529 -7.42 0.80 -13.75
CA SER A 529 -6.19 0.24 -13.19
C SER A 529 -5.75 0.95 -11.91
N LEU A 530 -5.24 0.17 -10.95
CA LEU A 530 -4.52 0.68 -9.79
C LEU A 530 -3.03 0.82 -10.15
N ASP A 531 -2.49 2.04 -10.05
CA ASP A 531 -1.06 2.30 -10.16
C ASP A 531 -0.39 2.10 -8.80
N ILE A 532 0.60 1.22 -8.75
CA ILE A 532 1.47 1.02 -7.61
C ILE A 532 2.92 1.20 -8.06
N MET A 533 3.50 2.37 -7.81
CA MET A 533 4.88 2.71 -8.16
C MET A 533 5.24 2.51 -9.65
N GLY A 534 4.29 2.76 -10.57
CA GLY A 534 4.44 2.55 -12.01
C GLY A 534 4.05 1.15 -12.50
N ILE A 535 3.60 0.27 -11.61
CA ILE A 535 2.98 -1.03 -11.95
C ILE A 535 1.47 -0.83 -12.04
N LEU A 536 0.89 -1.10 -13.20
CA LEU A 536 -0.55 -1.05 -13.42
C LEU A 536 -1.18 -2.44 -13.18
N ILE A 537 -2.14 -2.50 -12.26
CA ILE A 537 -2.94 -3.71 -11.96
C ILE A 537 -4.38 -3.46 -12.39
N GLY A 538 -4.93 -4.29 -13.26
CA GLY A 538 -6.28 -4.11 -13.82
C GLY A 538 -7.41 -4.32 -12.79
N GLY A 539 -8.40 -3.43 -12.77
CA GLY A 539 -9.57 -3.52 -11.90
C GLY A 539 -10.63 -4.52 -12.36
N SER A 540 -11.77 -4.54 -11.66
CA SER A 540 -12.99 -5.28 -12.07
C SER A 540 -14.23 -4.39 -12.06
N ASN A 541 -15.30 -4.94 -12.63
CA ASN A 541 -16.63 -4.34 -12.64
C ASN A 541 -17.42 -4.70 -11.37
N GLY A 542 -16.93 -4.29 -10.20
CA GLY A 542 -17.69 -4.47 -8.95
C GLY A 542 -18.97 -3.64 -8.87
N TYR A 543 -19.14 -2.56 -9.65
CA TYR A 543 -20.41 -1.83 -9.62
C TYR A 543 -21.55 -2.67 -10.22
N ASP A 544 -21.35 -3.24 -11.40
CA ASP A 544 -22.33 -4.12 -12.03
C ASP A 544 -22.47 -5.43 -11.26
N THR A 545 -21.35 -6.05 -10.87
CA THR A 545 -21.36 -7.41 -10.29
C THR A 545 -21.55 -7.48 -8.78
N VAL A 546 -21.60 -6.34 -8.06
CA VAL A 546 -21.78 -6.30 -6.59
C VAL A 546 -22.72 -5.18 -6.16
N ILE A 547 -22.48 -3.93 -6.58
CA ILE A 547 -23.22 -2.77 -6.05
C ILE A 547 -24.67 -2.75 -6.54
N ILE A 548 -24.93 -2.97 -7.84
CA ILE A 548 -26.31 -3.07 -8.35
C ILE A 548 -27.10 -4.18 -7.61
N PRO A 549 -26.61 -5.44 -7.55
CA PRO A 549 -27.22 -6.50 -6.73
C PRO A 549 -27.48 -6.11 -5.27
N LEU A 550 -26.53 -5.43 -4.62
CA LEU A 550 -26.67 -5.00 -3.22
C LEU A 550 -27.80 -3.99 -3.06
N LEU A 551 -27.85 -2.95 -3.89
CA LEU A 551 -28.89 -1.91 -3.85
C LEU A 551 -30.28 -2.49 -4.16
N GLU A 552 -30.36 -3.44 -5.09
CA GLU A 552 -31.60 -4.14 -5.44
C GLU A 552 -32.14 -5.03 -4.32
N ASN A 553 -31.26 -5.76 -3.63
CA ASN A 553 -31.63 -6.58 -2.47
C ASN A 553 -31.93 -5.75 -1.21
N LEU A 554 -31.31 -4.56 -1.08
CA LEU A 554 -31.69 -3.55 -0.09
C LEU A 554 -33.05 -2.87 -0.40
N THR A 555 -33.74 -3.24 -1.49
CA THR A 555 -35.04 -2.69 -1.93
C THR A 555 -35.01 -1.23 -2.42
N CYS A 556 -33.84 -0.71 -2.81
CA CYS A 556 -33.72 0.63 -3.38
C CYS A 556 -34.53 0.74 -4.68
N SER A 557 -35.12 1.90 -4.95
CA SER A 557 -35.90 2.10 -6.18
C SER A 557 -35.02 1.90 -7.41
N SER A 558 -35.48 1.08 -8.36
CA SER A 558 -34.73 0.82 -9.59
C SER A 558 -34.46 2.09 -10.39
N GLU A 559 -35.30 3.13 -10.31
CA GLU A 559 -35.09 4.43 -10.95
C GLU A 559 -33.86 5.16 -10.41
N SER A 560 -33.53 4.99 -9.12
CA SER A 560 -32.37 5.62 -8.48
C SER A 560 -31.04 4.98 -8.86
N ILE A 561 -31.02 3.65 -9.04
CA ILE A 561 -29.82 2.86 -9.34
C ILE A 561 -29.34 3.14 -10.77
N LYS A 562 -28.04 3.42 -10.98
CA LYS A 562 -27.47 3.57 -12.33
C LYS A 562 -27.21 2.21 -12.97
N VAL A 563 -27.23 2.16 -14.30
CA VAL A 563 -26.59 1.05 -15.03
C VAL A 563 -25.08 1.33 -15.14
N TYR A 564 -24.26 0.30 -15.31
CA TYR A 564 -22.80 0.44 -15.31
C TYR A 564 -22.26 1.54 -16.25
N GLY A 565 -22.80 1.66 -17.47
CA GLY A 565 -22.38 2.70 -18.43
C GLY A 565 -22.68 4.15 -18.00
N ASP A 566 -23.50 4.36 -16.97
CA ASP A 566 -23.81 5.66 -16.40
C ASP A 566 -23.05 5.96 -15.09
N TYR A 567 -22.44 4.94 -14.47
CA TYR A 567 -21.77 5.02 -13.17
C TYR A 567 -20.43 5.79 -13.22
N GLY A 568 -20.17 6.59 -12.18
CA GLY A 568 -18.82 7.05 -11.86
C GLY A 568 -18.23 8.00 -12.91
N LYS A 569 -19.07 8.81 -13.57
CA LYS A 569 -18.67 9.77 -14.62
C LYS A 569 -17.82 10.94 -14.12
N SER A 570 -17.68 11.10 -12.81
CA SER A 570 -16.71 11.96 -12.12
C SER A 570 -16.19 11.26 -10.86
N ASP A 571 -15.13 11.78 -10.24
CA ASP A 571 -14.53 11.20 -9.04
C ASP A 571 -15.51 11.12 -7.85
N ASP A 572 -16.34 12.15 -7.67
CA ASP A 572 -17.38 12.16 -6.63
C ASP A 572 -18.55 11.23 -7.00
N ALA A 573 -18.85 11.05 -8.29
CA ALA A 573 -19.92 10.17 -8.76
C ALA A 573 -19.65 8.68 -8.43
N VAL A 574 -18.39 8.26 -8.38
CA VAL A 574 -17.98 6.91 -7.91
C VAL A 574 -18.56 6.60 -6.52
N ILE A 575 -18.80 7.63 -5.71
CA ILE A 575 -19.37 7.55 -4.36
C ILE A 575 -20.88 7.89 -4.38
N THR A 576 -21.32 8.97 -5.04
CA THR A 576 -22.74 9.38 -4.99
C THR A 576 -23.69 8.44 -5.71
N ASP A 577 -23.27 7.80 -6.81
CA ASP A 577 -24.10 6.81 -7.53
C ASP A 577 -24.35 5.52 -6.71
N ILE A 578 -23.71 5.38 -5.54
CA ILE A 578 -23.93 4.32 -4.54
C ILE A 578 -24.77 4.86 -3.37
N ILE A 579 -24.49 6.08 -2.90
CA ILE A 579 -25.14 6.67 -1.72
C ILE A 579 -26.54 7.20 -2.02
N ASP A 580 -26.76 7.87 -3.16
CA ASP A 580 -28.05 8.50 -3.48
C ASP A 580 -29.22 7.49 -3.53
N PRO A 581 -29.08 6.25 -4.06
CA PRO A 581 -30.11 5.20 -3.95
C PRO A 581 -30.47 4.82 -2.51
N ILE A 582 -29.49 4.82 -1.60
CA ILE A 582 -29.67 4.49 -0.18
C ILE A 582 -30.37 5.65 0.54
N ILE A 583 -29.99 6.90 0.24
CA ILE A 583 -30.70 8.10 0.72
C ILE A 583 -32.14 8.10 0.24
N ALA A 584 -32.41 7.77 -1.03
CA ALA A 584 -33.77 7.69 -1.56
C ALA A 584 -34.63 6.63 -0.83
N LEU A 585 -34.03 5.48 -0.46
CA LEU A 585 -34.70 4.46 0.35
C LEU A 585 -34.97 4.94 1.80
N ILE A 586 -34.02 5.63 2.43
CA ILE A 586 -34.19 6.18 3.77
C ILE A 586 -35.26 7.28 3.78
N ASP A 587 -35.29 8.14 2.75
CA ASP A 587 -36.32 9.15 2.57
C ASP A 587 -37.70 8.53 2.33
N GLU A 588 -37.80 7.45 1.56
CA GLU A 588 -39.04 6.68 1.38
C GLU A 588 -39.54 6.11 2.72
N ILE A 589 -38.63 5.52 3.52
CA ILE A 589 -38.97 5.01 4.85
C ILE A 589 -39.40 6.16 5.77
N ALA A 590 -38.67 7.28 5.82
CA ALA A 590 -38.97 8.38 6.74
C ALA A 590 -40.39 8.96 6.58
N VAL A 591 -40.96 8.94 5.37
CA VAL A 591 -42.32 9.44 5.08
C VAL A 591 -43.43 8.56 5.68
N SER A 592 -43.23 7.24 5.78
CA SER A 592 -44.21 6.31 6.39
C SER A 592 -43.48 5.07 6.91
N PRO A 593 -42.74 5.18 8.04
CA PRO A 593 -41.74 4.20 8.45
C PRO A 593 -42.29 2.78 8.58
N ILE A 594 -43.46 2.62 9.19
CA ILE A 594 -44.00 1.30 9.48
C ILE A 594 -44.60 0.68 8.24
N LYS A 595 -45.38 1.45 7.49
CA LYS A 595 -46.00 0.98 6.25
C LYS A 595 -44.99 0.61 5.17
N VAL A 596 -43.95 1.42 5.00
CA VAL A 596 -42.88 1.18 4.00
C VAL A 596 -41.97 0.04 4.45
N ALA A 597 -41.57 0.01 5.71
CA ALA A 597 -40.70 -1.05 6.19
C ALA A 597 -41.43 -2.40 6.26
N SER A 598 -42.70 -2.49 6.69
CA SER A 598 -43.43 -3.76 6.73
C SER A 598 -43.53 -4.46 5.36
N ALA A 599 -43.51 -3.70 4.26
CA ALA A 599 -43.52 -4.23 2.90
C ALA A 599 -42.14 -4.71 2.44
N LYS A 600 -41.05 -4.01 2.84
CA LYS A 600 -39.67 -4.26 2.38
C LYS A 600 -38.90 -5.23 3.27
N LEU A 601 -39.25 -5.29 4.56
CA LEU A 601 -38.56 -6.05 5.60
C LEU A 601 -38.40 -7.55 5.28
N PRO A 602 -39.43 -8.27 4.79
CA PRO A 602 -39.29 -9.70 4.47
C PRO A 602 -38.19 -9.99 3.44
N HIS A 603 -38.06 -9.14 2.40
CA HIS A 603 -37.00 -9.31 1.41
C HIS A 603 -35.61 -9.03 1.97
N ILE A 604 -35.47 -7.98 2.79
CA ILE A 604 -34.18 -7.63 3.40
C ILE A 604 -33.70 -8.77 4.31
N ILE A 605 -34.57 -9.33 5.16
CA ILE A 605 -34.22 -10.47 6.03
C ILE A 605 -33.90 -11.71 5.20
N TYR A 606 -34.71 -12.02 4.18
CA TYR A 606 -34.45 -13.13 3.25
C TYR A 606 -33.08 -12.99 2.55
N PHE A 607 -32.72 -11.79 2.09
CA PHE A 607 -31.42 -11.50 1.49
C PHE A 607 -30.28 -11.71 2.50
N LEU A 608 -30.38 -11.18 3.72
CA LEU A 608 -29.33 -11.36 4.74
C LEU A 608 -29.12 -12.84 5.09
N ASN A 609 -30.20 -13.63 5.16
CA ASN A 609 -30.15 -15.06 5.45
C ASN A 609 -29.76 -15.93 4.23
N SER A 610 -29.56 -15.34 3.04
CA SER A 610 -29.37 -16.10 1.80
C SER A 610 -27.93 -16.56 1.52
N GLY A 611 -26.94 -16.05 2.27
CA GLY A 611 -25.51 -16.25 1.99
C GLY A 611 -24.98 -15.48 0.77
N ILE A 612 -25.82 -14.72 0.06
CA ILE A 612 -25.43 -13.97 -1.16
C ILE A 612 -24.40 -12.88 -0.85
N LEU A 613 -24.41 -12.30 0.36
CA LEU A 613 -23.45 -11.28 0.78
C LEU A 613 -22.00 -11.81 0.73
N SER A 614 -21.75 -13.08 1.06
CA SER A 614 -20.43 -13.70 0.89
C SER A 614 -19.99 -13.73 -0.58
N VAL A 615 -20.91 -14.09 -1.48
CA VAL A 615 -20.66 -14.12 -2.94
C VAL A 615 -20.36 -12.72 -3.47
N MET A 616 -21.10 -11.71 -3.00
CA MET A 616 -20.83 -10.29 -3.30
C MET A 616 -19.42 -9.88 -2.88
N ILE A 617 -18.96 -10.30 -1.70
CA ILE A 617 -17.61 -9.98 -1.20
C ILE A 617 -16.53 -10.72 -2.00
N GLU A 618 -16.73 -12.00 -2.36
CA GLU A 618 -15.80 -12.72 -3.24
C GLU A 618 -15.62 -12.02 -4.60
N ASN A 619 -16.71 -11.53 -5.20
CA ASN A 619 -16.66 -10.81 -6.48
C ASN A 619 -16.00 -9.43 -6.36
N LEU A 620 -16.26 -8.69 -5.28
CA LEU A 620 -15.58 -7.42 -5.02
C LEU A 620 -14.06 -7.59 -4.93
N LEU A 621 -13.61 -8.72 -4.37
CA LEU A 621 -12.21 -9.08 -4.20
C LEU A 621 -11.65 -9.91 -5.38
N TYR A 622 -12.38 -10.00 -6.49
CA TYR A 622 -11.94 -10.70 -7.69
C TYR A 622 -10.65 -10.16 -8.33
N PRO A 623 -10.36 -8.84 -8.38
CA PRO A 623 -9.08 -8.33 -8.86
C PRO A 623 -7.91 -8.88 -8.07
N ILE A 624 -8.06 -8.98 -6.74
CA ILE A 624 -7.02 -9.48 -5.84
C ILE A 624 -6.87 -10.99 -6.00
N SER A 625 -7.98 -11.73 -6.10
CA SER A 625 -7.97 -13.18 -6.38
C SER A 625 -7.26 -13.47 -7.72
N SER A 626 -7.56 -12.68 -8.74
CA SER A 626 -6.94 -12.77 -10.06
C SER A 626 -5.46 -12.46 -10.00
N LEU A 627 -5.05 -11.40 -9.29
CA LEU A 627 -3.65 -11.06 -9.05
C LEU A 627 -2.87 -12.23 -8.42
N ILE A 628 -3.43 -12.86 -7.39
CA ILE A 628 -2.79 -14.00 -6.70
C ILE A 628 -2.64 -15.21 -7.63
N ASN A 629 -3.64 -15.50 -8.45
CA ASN A 629 -3.58 -16.57 -9.45
C ASN A 629 -2.57 -16.24 -10.57
N GLU A 630 -2.54 -14.99 -11.03
CA GLU A 630 -1.65 -14.51 -12.10
C GLU A 630 -0.17 -14.54 -11.66
N LEU A 631 0.07 -14.53 -10.35
CA LEU A 631 1.36 -14.70 -9.66
C LEU A 631 1.63 -16.13 -9.17
N GLU A 632 0.70 -17.07 -9.38
CA GLU A 632 0.77 -18.46 -8.91
C GLU A 632 0.98 -18.60 -7.39
N LEU A 633 0.34 -17.74 -6.60
CA LEU A 633 0.46 -17.70 -5.13
C LEU A 633 -0.74 -18.31 -4.38
N ASP A 634 -1.74 -18.80 -5.10
CA ASP A 634 -2.99 -19.40 -4.60
C ASP A 634 -2.81 -20.48 -3.52
N ASP A 635 -1.84 -21.40 -3.66
CA ASP A 635 -1.56 -22.41 -2.61
C ASP A 635 -1.03 -21.82 -1.29
N VAL A 636 -0.42 -20.63 -1.34
CA VAL A 636 0.14 -19.92 -0.18
C VAL A 636 -0.86 -18.90 0.37
N ILE A 637 -1.77 -18.46 -0.50
CA ILE A 637 -2.60 -17.28 -0.33
C ILE A 637 -4.01 -17.62 -0.82
N ASN A 638 -4.85 -18.04 0.11
CA ASN A 638 -6.28 -18.22 -0.15
C ASN A 638 -7.08 -17.07 0.48
N ILE A 639 -7.74 -16.26 -0.36
CA ILE A 639 -8.64 -15.19 0.08
C ILE A 639 -9.88 -15.77 0.76
N LYS A 640 -10.40 -16.90 0.26
CA LYS A 640 -11.68 -17.48 0.73
C LYS A 640 -11.61 -17.91 2.19
N ASP A 641 -10.47 -18.44 2.63
CA ASP A 641 -10.23 -18.81 4.04
C ASP A 641 -10.30 -17.60 4.99
N GLN A 642 -10.20 -16.37 4.47
CA GLN A 642 -10.24 -15.12 5.24
C GLN A 642 -11.61 -14.43 5.21
N ILE A 643 -12.49 -14.89 4.32
CA ILE A 643 -13.91 -14.57 4.21
C ILE A 643 -14.66 -15.73 4.89
N LYS A 644 -14.63 -15.77 6.23
CA LYS A 644 -15.41 -16.76 6.97
C LYS A 644 -16.89 -16.43 6.80
N ASN A 645 -17.66 -17.35 6.21
CA ASN A 645 -19.11 -17.16 6.02
C ASN A 645 -19.84 -16.83 7.34
N ASP A 646 -19.37 -17.39 8.46
CA ASP A 646 -19.93 -17.15 9.79
C ASP A 646 -19.72 -15.70 10.29
N GLU A 647 -18.74 -14.95 9.77
CA GLU A 647 -18.52 -13.52 10.12
C GLU A 647 -19.56 -12.59 9.45
N PHE A 648 -20.31 -13.06 8.45
CA PHE A 648 -21.29 -12.26 7.70
C PHE A 648 -22.75 -12.66 7.92
N ASN A 649 -23.01 -13.71 8.72
CA ASN A 649 -24.36 -14.09 9.10
C ASN A 649 -24.89 -13.08 10.14
N ILE A 650 -25.87 -12.26 9.76
CA ILE A 650 -26.36 -11.17 10.58
C ILE A 650 -27.41 -11.67 11.58
N ASP A 651 -27.02 -11.82 12.85
CA ASP A 651 -27.97 -12.05 13.95
C ASP A 651 -28.73 -10.76 14.27
N VAL A 652 -29.90 -10.61 13.65
CA VAL A 652 -30.84 -9.49 13.84
C VAL A 652 -31.23 -9.27 15.29
N ASN A 653 -31.30 -10.32 16.12
CA ASN A 653 -31.65 -10.17 17.54
C ASN A 653 -30.48 -9.62 18.34
N ALA A 654 -29.25 -10.05 18.02
CA ALA A 654 -28.06 -9.37 18.52
C ALA A 654 -28.00 -7.92 18.04
N LEU A 655 -28.38 -7.61 16.79
CA LEU A 655 -28.41 -6.24 16.27
C LEU A 655 -29.38 -5.32 17.02
N ILE A 656 -30.55 -5.84 17.40
CA ILE A 656 -31.57 -5.10 18.16
C ILE A 656 -31.07 -4.84 19.58
N LYS A 657 -30.45 -5.83 20.23
CA LYS A 657 -29.84 -5.67 21.58
C LYS A 657 -28.68 -4.68 21.55
N ASP A 658 -27.79 -4.81 20.56
CA ASP A 658 -26.65 -3.91 20.31
C ASP A 658 -27.03 -2.46 19.97
N SER A 659 -28.32 -2.18 19.67
CA SER A 659 -28.78 -0.82 19.36
C SER A 659 -28.90 0.08 20.58
N GLY A 660 -28.80 -0.47 21.80
CA GLY A 660 -29.01 0.26 23.06
C GLY A 660 -30.46 0.66 23.31
N LEU A 661 -31.41 0.22 22.46
CA LEU A 661 -32.83 0.52 22.59
C LEU A 661 -33.42 -0.11 23.86
N THR A 662 -33.11 -1.38 24.14
CA THR A 662 -33.52 -2.08 25.37
C THR A 662 -33.10 -1.32 26.62
N ASP A 663 -31.85 -0.84 26.61
CA ASP A 663 -31.21 -0.17 27.73
C ASP A 663 -31.76 1.26 27.92
N SER A 664 -32.04 1.95 26.80
CA SER A 664 -32.60 3.31 26.80
C SER A 664 -34.07 3.34 27.22
N LEU A 665 -34.83 2.29 26.91
CA LEU A 665 -36.24 2.16 27.29
C LEU A 665 -36.43 1.47 28.65
N GLY A 666 -35.44 0.68 29.10
CA GLY A 666 -35.53 -0.18 30.27
C GLY A 666 -36.46 -1.40 30.07
N ILE A 667 -36.61 -1.86 28.82
CA ILE A 667 -37.56 -2.92 28.42
C ILE A 667 -36.80 -4.06 27.75
N GLU A 668 -37.09 -5.30 28.14
CA GLU A 668 -36.58 -6.49 27.45
C GLU A 668 -37.41 -6.78 26.20
N LEU A 669 -36.73 -7.01 25.07
CA LEU A 669 -37.39 -7.39 23.82
C LEU A 669 -37.32 -8.91 23.61
N PRO A 670 -38.46 -9.57 23.33
CA PRO A 670 -38.47 -10.95 22.85
C PRO A 670 -37.60 -11.11 21.60
N ASP A 671 -36.93 -12.26 21.48
CA ASP A 671 -36.19 -12.60 20.26
C ASP A 671 -37.17 -12.71 19.08
N ILE A 672 -36.89 -11.96 18.02
CA ILE A 672 -37.70 -11.94 16.81
C ILE A 672 -37.35 -13.16 15.97
N ASP A 673 -38.37 -13.91 15.55
CA ASP A 673 -38.18 -15.00 14.61
C ASP A 673 -37.93 -14.45 13.19
N VAL A 674 -36.65 -14.26 12.88
CA VAL A 674 -36.15 -13.82 11.57
C VAL A 674 -36.53 -14.77 10.44
N ASN A 675 -36.73 -16.07 10.73
CA ASN A 675 -37.12 -17.03 9.70
C ASN A 675 -38.59 -16.83 9.32
N ASN A 676 -39.45 -16.57 10.31
CA ASN A 676 -40.82 -16.17 10.09
C ASN A 676 -40.90 -14.85 9.30
N LEU A 677 -40.13 -13.83 9.68
CA LEU A 677 -40.08 -12.56 8.93
C LEU A 677 -39.63 -12.73 7.47
N ALA A 678 -38.60 -13.55 7.21
CA ALA A 678 -38.19 -13.89 5.84
C ALA A 678 -39.30 -14.60 5.05
N GLY A 679 -40.11 -15.42 5.72
CA GLY A 679 -41.20 -16.19 5.13
C GLY A 679 -42.47 -15.39 4.79
N TYR A 680 -42.66 -14.19 5.36
CA TYR A 680 -43.87 -13.38 5.18
C TYR A 680 -43.91 -12.65 3.84
N GLY A 681 -44.26 -13.39 2.79
CA GLY A 681 -44.48 -12.82 1.47
C GLY A 681 -44.44 -13.87 0.36
N THR A 682 -44.54 -13.39 -0.88
CA THR A 682 -44.44 -14.25 -2.06
C THR A 682 -43.16 -13.99 -2.84
N ALA A 683 -42.48 -15.06 -3.24
CA ALA A 683 -41.30 -14.93 -4.09
C ALA A 683 -41.74 -14.58 -5.52
N ILE A 684 -41.30 -13.43 -5.99
CA ILE A 684 -41.49 -12.94 -7.35
C ILE A 684 -40.14 -12.77 -8.04
N SER A 685 -40.14 -12.76 -9.37
CA SER A 685 -38.93 -12.53 -10.17
C SER A 685 -38.89 -11.08 -10.64
N LYS A 686 -37.80 -10.36 -10.33
CA LYS A 686 -37.55 -9.00 -10.79
C LYS A 686 -36.38 -8.98 -11.78
N GLN A 687 -36.42 -8.04 -12.72
CA GLN A 687 -35.31 -7.77 -13.65
C GLN A 687 -34.27 -6.91 -12.94
N SER A 688 -33.00 -7.33 -13.00
CA SER A 688 -31.87 -6.59 -12.45
C SER A 688 -31.33 -5.58 -13.46
N LYS A 689 -30.78 -4.47 -12.96
CA LYS A 689 -30.06 -3.46 -13.73
C LYS A 689 -28.64 -3.87 -14.13
N MET A 690 -28.15 -5.03 -13.68
CA MET A 690 -26.88 -5.61 -14.14
C MET A 690 -26.81 -5.70 -15.66
N THR A 691 -25.60 -5.70 -16.20
CA THR A 691 -25.32 -5.91 -17.62
C THR A 691 -25.84 -7.27 -18.06
N GLY A 692 -26.62 -7.29 -19.15
CA GLY A 692 -27.36 -8.48 -19.60
C GLY A 692 -28.74 -8.68 -18.98
N GLN A 693 -29.13 -7.86 -17.99
CA GLN A 693 -30.45 -7.86 -17.32
C GLN A 693 -30.88 -9.27 -16.85
N PRO A 694 -30.12 -9.90 -15.93
CA PRO A 694 -30.52 -11.15 -15.29
C PRO A 694 -31.72 -10.93 -14.37
N THR A 695 -32.47 -12.00 -14.09
CA THR A 695 -33.55 -11.97 -13.09
C THR A 695 -33.04 -12.35 -11.69
N TYR A 696 -33.59 -11.72 -10.65
CA TYR A 696 -33.34 -12.07 -9.26
C TYR A 696 -34.63 -12.38 -8.48
N THR A 697 -34.51 -13.11 -7.37
CA THR A 697 -35.63 -13.42 -6.48
C THR A 697 -35.87 -12.25 -5.53
N PHE A 698 -37.08 -11.69 -5.56
CA PHE A 698 -37.55 -10.67 -4.63
C PHE A 698 -38.71 -11.22 -3.80
N ILE A 699 -38.77 -10.91 -2.50
CA ILE A 699 -39.92 -11.29 -1.66
C ILE A 699 -40.88 -10.11 -1.60
N ASP A 700 -42.03 -10.24 -2.25
CA ASP A 700 -43.12 -9.28 -2.13
C ASP A 700 -43.79 -9.47 -0.76
N GLY A 701 -43.47 -8.57 0.17
CA GLY A 701 -43.70 -8.75 1.61
C GLY A 701 -45.17 -8.58 2.02
N ASP A 702 -45.67 -9.51 2.82
CA ASP A 702 -47.00 -9.39 3.42
C ASP A 702 -46.94 -8.46 4.65
N SER A 703 -47.22 -7.18 4.41
CA SER A 703 -47.26 -6.15 5.46
C SER A 703 -48.25 -6.48 6.59
N LYS A 704 -49.34 -7.20 6.31
CA LYS A 704 -50.33 -7.59 7.35
C LYS A 704 -49.75 -8.68 8.23
N ALA A 705 -49.07 -9.67 7.65
CA ALA A 705 -48.38 -10.71 8.40
C ALA A 705 -47.28 -10.12 9.29
N VAL A 706 -46.48 -9.18 8.76
CA VAL A 706 -45.45 -8.46 9.53
C VAL A 706 -46.06 -7.68 10.69
N VAL A 707 -47.13 -6.91 10.47
CA VAL A 707 -47.82 -6.18 11.55
C VAL A 707 -48.44 -7.11 12.58
N ALA A 708 -49.05 -8.24 12.17
CA ALA A 708 -49.59 -9.23 13.10
C ALA A 708 -48.49 -9.82 14.00
N SER A 709 -47.30 -10.08 13.46
CA SER A 709 -46.15 -10.55 14.25
C SER A 709 -45.57 -9.48 15.17
N ILE A 710 -45.52 -8.21 14.75
CA ILE A 710 -45.11 -7.11 15.63
C ILE A 710 -46.10 -6.91 16.78
N LEU A 711 -47.40 -6.99 16.52
CA LEU A 711 -48.43 -6.93 17.57
C LEU A 711 -48.29 -8.09 18.58
N LYS A 712 -47.95 -9.30 18.12
CA LYS A 712 -47.64 -10.44 19.00
C LYS A 712 -46.40 -10.20 19.86
N ILE A 713 -45.33 -9.64 19.31
CA ILE A 713 -44.13 -9.25 20.06
C ILE A 713 -44.49 -8.23 21.16
N LEU A 714 -45.31 -7.22 20.85
CA LEU A 714 -45.80 -6.25 21.84
C LEU A 714 -46.66 -6.90 22.94
N ALA A 715 -47.55 -7.82 22.57
CA ALA A 715 -48.32 -8.58 23.57
C ALA A 715 -47.40 -9.43 24.47
N GLN A 716 -46.38 -10.07 23.92
CA GLN A 716 -45.37 -10.81 24.68
C GLN A 716 -44.57 -9.91 25.62
N MET A 717 -44.20 -8.69 25.22
CA MET A 717 -43.55 -7.71 26.10
C MET A 717 -44.42 -7.35 27.32
N MET A 718 -45.75 -7.31 27.17
CA MET A 718 -46.66 -7.06 28.30
C MET A 718 -46.83 -8.25 29.25
N THR A 719 -46.30 -9.44 28.93
CA THR A 719 -46.31 -10.59 29.84
C THR A 719 -45.20 -10.56 30.90
N SER A 720 -44.14 -9.77 30.68
CA SER A 720 -43.08 -9.53 31.66
C SER A 720 -43.50 -8.43 32.62
N GLU A 721 -43.56 -8.73 33.92
CA GLU A 721 -43.99 -7.78 34.95
C GLU A 721 -43.09 -6.52 34.96
N ASP A 722 -41.78 -6.68 34.82
CA ASP A 722 -40.83 -5.56 34.74
C ASP A 722 -41.01 -4.73 33.46
N SER A 723 -41.16 -5.37 32.29
CA SER A 723 -41.36 -4.67 31.02
C SER A 723 -42.70 -3.96 30.97
N MET A 724 -43.76 -4.57 31.50
CA MET A 724 -45.07 -3.96 31.66
C MET A 724 -45.02 -2.81 32.67
N ASN A 725 -44.36 -2.95 33.82
CA ASN A 725 -44.18 -1.85 34.79
C ASN A 725 -43.40 -0.68 34.18
N LYS A 726 -42.36 -0.94 33.39
CA LYS A 726 -41.60 0.09 32.67
C LYS A 726 -42.42 0.76 31.58
N MET A 727 -43.19 -0.01 30.80
CA MET A 727 -44.15 0.54 29.86
C MET A 727 -45.17 1.42 30.60
N MET A 728 -45.73 0.97 31.73
CA MET A 728 -46.67 1.70 32.60
C MET A 728 -46.09 3.01 33.14
N GLU A 729 -44.83 3.03 33.57
CA GLU A 729 -44.08 4.25 33.92
C GLU A 729 -44.02 5.24 32.74
N LEU A 730 -43.77 4.74 31.52
CA LEU A 730 -43.75 5.54 30.30
C LEU A 730 -45.15 6.04 29.87
N MET A 731 -46.24 5.30 30.15
CA MET A 731 -47.64 5.74 29.89
C MET A 731 -48.17 6.72 30.94
N SER A 732 -47.64 6.65 32.17
CA SER A 732 -48.16 7.43 33.31
C SER A 732 -47.44 8.76 33.49
N GLY A 733 -46.22 8.93 32.96
CA GLY A 733 -45.55 10.22 32.88
C GLY A 733 -44.94 10.75 34.19
N GLY A 734 -44.87 9.93 35.24
CA GLY A 734 -44.45 10.34 36.59
C GLY A 734 -45.62 10.39 37.57
N GLU A 735 -45.46 11.09 38.71
CA GLU A 735 -46.49 11.18 39.77
C GLU A 735 -47.67 12.10 39.39
N GLY A 736 -48.47 11.70 38.39
CA GLY A 736 -49.66 12.40 37.93
C GLY A 736 -50.53 11.52 37.02
N GLY A 737 -51.45 10.75 37.61
CA GLY A 737 -52.16 9.67 36.90
C GLY A 737 -53.04 10.09 35.71
N ASN A 738 -52.67 9.61 34.54
CA ASN A 738 -53.39 9.61 33.25
C ASN A 738 -54.90 9.23 33.36
N GLU A 739 -55.82 10.08 32.86
CA GLU A 739 -57.29 9.84 32.96
C GLU A 739 -57.82 8.64 32.15
N MET A 740 -57.20 8.28 31.02
CA MET A 740 -57.61 7.08 30.29
C MET A 740 -57.20 5.81 31.04
N PHE A 741 -55.98 5.80 31.59
CA PHE A 741 -55.44 4.65 32.32
C PHE A 741 -55.95 4.56 33.77
N SER A 742 -56.36 5.66 34.39
CA SER A 742 -57.02 5.64 35.71
C SER A 742 -58.39 4.96 35.67
N SER A 743 -59.06 4.93 34.51
CA SER A 743 -60.31 4.18 34.30
C SER A 743 -60.12 2.66 34.40
N PHE A 744 -58.89 2.15 34.19
CA PHE A 744 -58.54 0.74 34.38
C PHE A 744 -58.34 0.35 35.86
N GLY A 745 -58.24 1.34 36.76
CA GLY A 745 -58.64 1.25 38.18
C GLY A 745 -57.88 0.29 39.11
N GLY A 746 -56.95 -0.51 38.57
CA GLY A 746 -56.19 -1.53 39.28
C GLY A 746 -54.96 -1.92 38.48
N ASN A 747 -54.12 -2.78 39.07
CA ASN A 747 -52.89 -3.24 38.44
C ASN A 747 -53.20 -3.84 37.06
N ILE A 748 -52.70 -3.24 35.96
CA ILE A 748 -53.01 -3.72 34.60
C ILE A 748 -52.51 -5.16 34.39
N SER A 749 -51.53 -5.61 35.19
CA SER A 749 -51.18 -7.03 35.30
C SER A 749 -52.39 -7.94 35.52
N SER A 750 -53.36 -7.55 36.35
CA SER A 750 -54.54 -8.36 36.67
C SER A 750 -55.64 -8.31 35.62
N GLN A 751 -55.54 -7.39 34.63
CA GLN A 751 -56.36 -7.44 33.42
C GLN A 751 -55.77 -8.43 32.41
N PHE A 752 -54.43 -8.50 32.32
CA PHE A 752 -53.73 -9.47 31.48
C PHE A 752 -53.59 -10.86 32.12
N GLU A 753 -53.79 -10.98 33.43
CA GLU A 753 -53.68 -12.23 34.20
C GLU A 753 -54.70 -13.28 33.71
N GLY A 754 -54.22 -14.25 32.94
CA GLY A 754 -55.04 -15.32 32.35
C GLY A 754 -55.57 -15.03 30.94
N MET A 755 -55.26 -13.87 30.34
CA MET A 755 -55.46 -13.67 28.90
C MET A 755 -54.44 -14.48 28.09
N SER A 756 -54.86 -14.99 26.94
CA SER A 756 -53.95 -15.50 25.91
C SER A 756 -53.28 -14.36 25.12
N GLU A 757 -52.15 -14.65 24.47
CA GLU A 757 -51.43 -13.69 23.60
C GLU A 757 -52.36 -13.06 22.55
N ASP A 758 -53.24 -13.85 21.93
CA ASP A 758 -54.22 -13.37 20.94
C ASP A 758 -55.25 -12.41 21.56
N GLU A 759 -55.73 -12.68 22.78
CA GLU A 759 -56.65 -11.79 23.50
C GLU A 759 -55.97 -10.47 23.88
N MET A 760 -54.69 -10.50 24.26
CA MET A 760 -53.88 -9.29 24.50
C MET A 760 -53.69 -8.48 23.21
N VAL A 761 -53.44 -9.12 22.06
CA VAL A 761 -53.35 -8.42 20.77
C VAL A 761 -54.69 -7.78 20.37
N VAL A 762 -55.81 -8.48 20.58
CA VAL A 762 -57.14 -7.91 20.33
C VAL A 762 -57.42 -6.72 21.27
N TRP A 763 -57.00 -6.80 22.53
CA TRP A 763 -57.11 -5.69 23.49
C TRP A 763 -56.29 -4.47 23.03
N LEU A 764 -55.01 -4.67 22.68
CA LEU A 764 -54.13 -3.62 22.14
C LEU A 764 -54.75 -2.96 20.90
N TYR A 765 -55.24 -3.76 19.95
CA TYR A 765 -55.89 -3.23 18.75
C TYR A 765 -57.12 -2.37 19.08
N ASN A 766 -57.95 -2.79 20.05
CA ASN A 766 -59.13 -2.03 20.44
C ASN A 766 -58.76 -0.70 21.14
N LEU A 767 -57.77 -0.72 22.03
CA LEU A 767 -57.28 0.46 22.75
C LEU A 767 -56.85 1.56 21.77
N PHE A 768 -55.99 1.23 20.80
CA PHE A 768 -55.39 2.25 19.92
C PHE A 768 -56.22 2.56 18.67
N PHE A 769 -57.03 1.63 18.18
CA PHE A 769 -57.70 1.74 16.87
C PHE A 769 -59.24 1.62 16.93
N LYS A 770 -59.88 1.50 18.10
CA LYS A 770 -61.36 1.62 18.23
C LYS A 770 -61.83 2.76 19.13
N GLU A 771 -61.17 3.02 20.25
CA GLU A 771 -61.60 4.10 21.15
C GLU A 771 -61.15 5.47 20.64
N LYS A 772 -62.05 6.46 20.63
CA LYS A 772 -61.73 7.85 20.31
C LYS A 772 -61.61 8.66 21.61
N PRO A 773 -60.62 9.55 21.74
CA PRO A 773 -60.60 10.52 22.83
C PRO A 773 -61.89 11.36 22.83
N LYS A 774 -62.44 11.65 24.01
CA LYS A 774 -63.51 12.65 24.14
C LYS A 774 -62.91 14.05 24.03
N ALA A 775 -63.58 14.93 23.30
CA ALA A 775 -63.13 16.30 23.12
C ALA A 775 -63.72 17.25 24.17
N GLU A 776 -62.88 18.21 24.63
CA GLU A 776 -63.15 19.57 25.15
C GLU A 776 -62.46 19.89 26.49
N VAL A 777 -61.60 20.93 26.51
CA VAL A 777 -61.57 22.09 27.46
C VAL A 777 -60.82 23.27 26.77
N THR A 778 -61.08 24.53 27.14
CA THR A 778 -60.61 25.76 26.46
C THR A 778 -59.79 26.75 27.33
N GLU A 779 -58.70 27.28 26.75
CA GLU A 779 -58.16 28.66 26.80
C GLU A 779 -57.95 29.44 28.15
N LYS A 780 -56.68 29.73 28.56
CA LYS A 780 -56.07 31.11 28.57
C LYS A 780 -54.72 31.33 29.32
N ASP A 781 -53.94 32.25 28.72
CA ASP A 781 -52.92 33.20 29.26
C ASP A 781 -51.60 32.73 29.94
N ALA A 782 -50.50 33.31 29.46
CA ALA A 782 -49.09 32.92 29.57
C ALA A 782 -48.31 33.26 30.88
N PHE A 783 -47.24 32.49 31.19
CA PHE A 783 -45.83 32.99 31.25
C PHE A 783 -44.78 31.84 31.32
N ILE A 784 -43.48 32.16 31.18
CA ILE A 784 -42.33 31.23 31.05
C ILE A 784 -41.46 31.19 32.34
N PRO A 785 -41.02 30.01 32.79
CA PRO A 785 -39.58 29.72 32.95
C PRO A 785 -39.21 28.26 32.55
N THR A 786 -37.97 27.74 32.49
CA THR A 786 -36.61 28.18 32.12
C THR A 786 -35.67 27.06 32.62
N ILE A 787 -35.09 26.23 31.72
CA ILE A 787 -33.77 25.53 31.81
C ILE A 787 -33.59 24.55 33.01
N ILE A 788 -33.17 23.29 32.85
CA ILE A 788 -31.80 22.81 32.56
C ILE A 788 -31.84 21.49 31.78
N PHE A 789 -31.02 21.36 30.73
CA PHE A 789 -30.68 20.08 30.11
C PHE A 789 -29.56 19.40 30.89
N GLU A 790 -29.76 18.15 31.32
CA GLU A 790 -28.64 17.21 31.50
C GLU A 790 -28.43 16.41 30.20
N GLU A 791 -27.17 16.24 29.79
CA GLU A 791 -26.80 15.45 28.62
C GLU A 791 -27.06 13.95 28.86
N PRO A 792 -27.82 13.24 28.02
CA PRO A 792 -27.73 11.79 27.93
C PRO A 792 -26.37 11.44 27.31
N LYS A 793 -25.53 10.73 28.07
CA LYS A 793 -24.24 10.24 27.56
C LYS A 793 -24.44 9.05 26.63
N GLN A 794 -23.77 9.13 25.49
CA GLN A 794 -23.42 8.06 24.53
C GLN A 794 -24.51 7.60 23.55
N SER A 795 -24.18 7.79 22.27
CA SER A 795 -24.65 7.08 21.09
C SER A 795 -23.48 6.21 20.59
N PRO A 796 -23.72 5.07 19.91
CA PRO A 796 -23.64 5.11 18.45
C PRO A 796 -24.70 4.26 17.71
N VAL A 797 -24.94 4.62 16.45
CA VAL A 797 -26.05 4.11 15.62
C VAL A 797 -25.78 2.70 15.05
N LYS A 798 -26.79 1.83 15.11
CA LYS A 798 -26.78 0.47 14.55
C LYS A 798 -28.14 0.09 13.91
N TYR A 799 -28.11 -0.05 12.57
CA TYR A 799 -29.09 -0.70 11.67
C TYR A 799 -30.44 0.04 11.40
N ILE A 800 -30.66 0.41 10.13
CA ILE A 800 -31.56 1.52 9.75
C ILE A 800 -32.88 1.12 9.06
N ALA A 801 -33.15 -0.18 8.82
CA ALA A 801 -34.42 -0.63 8.21
C ALA A 801 -35.20 -1.56 9.14
N ILE A 802 -34.59 -2.68 9.55
CA ILE A 802 -35.18 -3.64 10.49
C ILE A 802 -35.38 -2.97 11.84
N THR A 803 -34.28 -2.46 12.41
CA THR A 803 -34.31 -1.82 13.71
C THR A 803 -35.06 -0.50 13.64
N VAL A 804 -35.02 0.31 12.58
CA VAL A 804 -35.89 1.52 12.50
C VAL A 804 -37.37 1.17 12.42
N ALA A 805 -37.78 0.11 11.72
CA ALA A 805 -39.19 -0.32 11.72
C ALA A 805 -39.65 -0.71 13.13
N ILE A 806 -38.86 -1.54 13.81
CA ILE A 806 -39.14 -2.07 15.14
C ILE A 806 -39.00 -0.97 16.22
N ILE A 807 -37.97 -0.11 16.12
CA ILE A 807 -37.74 1.08 16.94
C ILE A 807 -38.89 2.07 16.76
N VAL A 808 -39.29 2.43 15.54
CA VAL A 808 -40.38 3.40 15.32
C VAL A 808 -41.71 2.80 15.78
N PHE A 809 -41.93 1.48 15.62
CA PHE A 809 -43.10 0.82 16.20
C PHE A 809 -43.08 0.83 17.74
N ILE A 810 -41.94 0.53 18.38
CA ILE A 810 -41.81 0.47 19.85
C ILE A 810 -41.76 1.86 20.49
N ILE A 811 -40.90 2.76 20.02
CA ILE A 811 -40.84 4.17 20.45
C ILE A 811 -42.19 4.84 20.18
N GLY A 812 -42.78 4.61 19.00
CA GLY A 812 -44.11 5.11 18.70
C GLY A 812 -45.16 4.57 19.66
N PHE A 813 -45.17 3.26 19.95
CA PHE A 813 -46.09 2.64 20.92
C PHE A 813 -45.93 3.24 22.34
N ILE A 814 -44.70 3.47 22.77
CA ILE A 814 -44.35 4.10 24.05
C ILE A 814 -44.80 5.57 24.10
N LEU A 815 -44.60 6.31 23.02
CA LEU A 815 -45.11 7.67 22.86
C LEU A 815 -46.65 7.68 22.88
N LEU A 816 -47.29 6.78 22.14
CA LEU A 816 -48.75 6.66 22.03
C LEU A 816 -49.41 6.44 23.38
N LEU A 817 -48.78 5.64 24.23
CA LEU A 817 -49.22 5.41 25.59
C LEU A 817 -49.11 6.68 26.46
N LYS A 818 -48.04 7.46 26.31
CA LYS A 818 -47.83 8.76 26.98
C LYS A 818 -48.91 9.79 26.60
N ARG A 819 -49.34 9.80 25.34
CA ARG A 819 -50.37 10.70 24.79
C ARG A 819 -51.77 10.52 25.38
N LEU A 820 -52.09 9.32 25.85
CA LEU A 820 -53.43 9.03 26.39
C LEU A 820 -53.65 9.66 27.79
N GLY A 821 -52.62 10.28 28.39
CA GLY A 821 -52.66 10.99 29.67
C GLY A 821 -52.29 12.47 29.55
N TYR A 822 -53.30 13.34 29.44
CA TYR A 822 -53.11 14.78 29.22
C TYR A 822 -52.75 15.56 30.50
N LEU A 823 -51.52 16.11 30.53
CA LEU A 823 -51.02 17.21 31.40
C LEU A 823 -50.91 16.89 32.92
N GLU A 824 -49.94 17.37 33.71
CA GLU A 824 -49.07 18.58 33.62
C GLU A 824 -47.56 18.29 33.87
N ARG A 825 -46.75 19.36 33.79
CA ARG A 825 -45.33 19.47 34.18
C ARG A 825 -45.12 19.57 35.69
N ASP A 826 -43.95 19.14 36.15
CA ASP A 826 -42.99 20.05 36.82
C ASP A 826 -41.80 20.31 35.87
#